data_AF-A0A420W453-F1
#
_entry.id   AF-A0A420W453-F1
#
_cell.length_a   1.000
_cell.length_b   1.000
_cell.length_c   1.000
_cell.angle_alpha   90.00
_cell.angle_beta   90.00
_cell.angle_gamma   90.00
#
_symmetry.space_group_name_H-M   'P 1'
#
loop_
_entity.id
_entity.type
_entity.pdbx_description
1 polymer ?
#
loop_
_entity_poly.entity_id
_entity_poly.type
_entity_poly.pdbx_seq_one_letter_code
_entity_poly.pdbx_strand_id
1 'polypeptide(L)'
;MRLYLYLIVSVLSICPLGSALAQARVWFDRPAQQWQEALPIGNGRLGAMVYGGVGNEELQFNEETLWTDGPRNYNKKGASKYLQKIRELLDQGQQKEAESLAMQEFMGVKSESEDPTAWLDKIGRIRKQKHGPFEFSFDDSKWPLITVPHYEGWETEGLEGLDGAVWFRYDFNLSKNDLAEHWSLDLNKIRTNDYTYINGELVGQSAGDETRRHYQIPMGLLRTGRNSIAIQVINLEGKGGVAGYKDTKQSIGLKSSTGKLISLNGEWKYHIQDQSSPKIGSYQASYQPFGSLRLQFDHDVAENYSRILDLDKGEVRVNYAFKGVQYTRTYFASQPNNFIGVRLQADQKKKVSFRLALKTKHQRNELNHIADSSICLEAWVKNGSMRGTVFVKLKLKGGQLSYDGDELLVNQADEAQLYLSAATNFKSYQQLDEKYAAVALERFKKLTKLNFDQLYQIHQKDYQRLYHRFVVEFGGVNQLDTIPIDRRLQRAVEHADPGLVALYVQFARYLQIAASREGSQPMNLQGIWNPFLEPSWGSKYTTNINLEMNYWPTEALNLSELQQPLFQMIRDLHVAGAETAKEYYAARGWVLHHNTDLWRGTAPINNSNHGIWPTGGAWLVRHLWEHYLYTQDLHFLKEYYPIIKDATLFFKDFLVKDKVTGWLVSSPSNSPENGGLVKGPTMDHQIIRSLFDIFDQSSKLLVKDVQLRDSIMEMRDQIAPNQIGQHGQLQEWLMDLDDPENKHRHVSHLWGLFPGDEINTTHTPQLVEAAKRSLILRGDEGTGWSLAWKINFWARLKDAQHAYHMVKMLLRPAGQGGGSYPNLFDAHPPFQIDGNFGGASGITEMLLQSHINGIELLPALPEEMSTGKVRGLIARGAFQVNMEWKDNQLLEVTVESLAGEELHLRYASREVKIKTKKGRSYAFDQELKLKK
;
A
#
# COMPACT_ATOMS: atom_id res chain seq x y z
N MET A 1 -22.45 76.49 0.19
CA MET A 1 -23.63 75.60 0.31
C MET A 1 -23.54 74.53 -0.77
N ARG A 2 -23.34 73.26 -0.34
CA ARG A 2 -23.51 71.94 -1.02
C ARG A 2 -22.84 71.69 -2.41
N LEU A 3 -21.97 70.70 -2.65
CA LEU A 3 -21.91 69.22 -2.46
C LEU A 3 -22.52 68.35 -3.60
N TYR A 4 -21.77 67.27 -3.90
CA TYR A 4 -22.05 66.03 -4.68
C TYR A 4 -21.92 66.14 -6.22
N LEU A 5 -21.33 65.20 -6.98
CA LEU A 5 -21.16 63.75 -6.79
C LEU A 5 -20.02 63.24 -7.71
N TYR A 6 -18.99 62.59 -7.17
CA TYR A 6 -18.05 61.73 -7.91
C TYR A 6 -18.09 60.35 -7.24
N LEU A 7 -18.58 59.32 -7.94
CA LEU A 7 -18.42 57.93 -7.51
C LEU A 7 -18.32 56.99 -8.73
N ILE A 8 -17.08 56.55 -8.98
CA ILE A 8 -16.62 55.18 -9.28
C ILE A 8 -17.63 54.24 -9.98
N VAL A 9 -17.33 53.90 -11.24
CA VAL A 9 -17.67 52.61 -11.85
C VAL A 9 -16.43 52.06 -12.55
N SER A 10 -15.66 51.24 -11.83
CA SER A 10 -14.69 50.30 -12.40
C SER A 10 -15.32 48.92 -12.34
N VAL A 11 -15.79 48.45 -13.50
CA VAL A 11 -16.43 47.14 -13.69
C VAL A 11 -15.41 46.04 -13.42
N LEU A 12 -15.76 45.17 -12.47
CA LEU A 12 -15.15 43.87 -12.19
C LEU A 12 -15.24 42.98 -13.44
N SER A 13 -14.11 42.78 -14.11
CA SER A 13 -13.91 41.62 -14.98
C SER A 13 -13.60 40.40 -14.10
N ILE A 14 -14.64 39.67 -13.71
CA ILE A 14 -14.51 38.34 -13.12
C ILE A 14 -14.17 37.38 -14.26
N CYS A 15 -12.90 37.01 -14.36
CA CYS A 15 -12.42 35.95 -15.21
C CYS A 15 -12.97 34.59 -14.69
N PRO A 16 -13.43 33.64 -15.53
CA PRO A 16 -13.91 32.35 -15.08
C PRO A 16 -12.73 31.41 -14.81
N LEU A 17 -11.93 31.73 -13.79
CA LEU A 17 -10.87 30.85 -13.26
C LEU A 17 -11.38 29.92 -12.13
N GLY A 18 -12.67 30.02 -11.77
CA GLY A 18 -13.23 29.38 -10.57
C GLY A 18 -13.60 27.90 -10.70
N SER A 19 -13.81 27.36 -11.91
CA SER A 19 -14.34 25.99 -12.07
C SER A 19 -13.27 24.90 -12.16
N ALA A 20 -12.14 25.16 -12.82
CA ALA A 20 -11.04 24.17 -12.92
C ALA A 20 -10.29 23.97 -11.59
N LEU A 21 -10.35 24.93 -10.67
CA LEU A 21 -9.67 24.88 -9.36
C LEU A 21 -10.43 24.12 -8.28
N ALA A 22 -11.70 23.76 -8.51
CA ALA A 22 -12.53 23.04 -7.54
C ALA A 22 -12.31 21.51 -7.57
N GLN A 23 -11.92 20.95 -8.72
CA GLN A 23 -11.79 19.50 -8.94
C GLN A 23 -10.45 18.88 -8.50
N ALA A 24 -9.46 19.71 -8.10
CA ALA A 24 -8.09 19.26 -7.80
C ALA A 24 -7.75 19.33 -6.30
N ARG A 25 -8.74 19.17 -5.41
CA ARG A 25 -8.54 19.38 -3.97
C ARG A 25 -9.17 18.29 -3.12
N VAL A 26 -8.41 17.82 -2.14
CA VAL A 26 -8.91 17.01 -1.02
C VAL A 26 -8.90 17.92 0.21
N TRP A 27 -10.06 18.24 0.77
CA TRP A 27 -10.12 19.25 1.83
C TRP A 27 -11.11 18.93 2.96
N PHE A 28 -10.83 19.54 4.11
CA PHE A 28 -11.57 19.41 5.36
C PHE A 28 -11.77 20.77 6.03
N ASP A 29 -12.88 20.90 6.76
CA ASP A 29 -13.20 22.04 7.62
C ASP A 29 -12.81 21.81 9.10
N ARG A 30 -12.02 20.76 9.37
CA ARG A 30 -11.49 20.41 10.69
C ARG A 30 -10.10 19.76 10.64
N PRO A 31 -9.31 19.85 11.72
CA PRO A 31 -8.07 19.09 11.86
C PRO A 31 -8.31 17.58 11.87
N ALA A 32 -7.32 16.81 11.40
CA ALA A 32 -7.32 15.36 11.51
C ALA A 32 -7.24 14.92 12.99
N GLN A 33 -8.04 13.93 13.37
CA GLN A 33 -7.97 13.27 14.69
C GLN A 33 -7.22 11.94 14.65
N GLN A 34 -7.08 11.36 13.46
CA GLN A 34 -6.43 10.08 13.21
C GLN A 34 -5.63 10.12 11.91
N TRP A 35 -4.72 9.17 11.75
CA TRP A 35 -3.79 9.15 10.62
C TRP A 35 -4.49 9.06 9.25
N GLN A 36 -5.63 8.36 9.18
CA GLN A 36 -6.46 8.21 7.97
C GLN A 36 -7.23 9.49 7.58
N GLU A 37 -7.15 10.54 8.40
CA GLU A 37 -7.63 11.88 8.08
C GLU A 37 -6.48 12.82 7.71
N ALA A 38 -5.23 12.48 8.03
CA ALA A 38 -4.07 13.29 7.68
C ALA A 38 -3.82 13.29 6.16
N LEU A 39 -3.28 14.39 5.64
CA LEU A 39 -3.07 14.56 4.20
C LEU A 39 -1.63 14.21 3.81
N PRO A 40 -1.42 13.33 2.81
CA PRO A 40 -0.08 12.93 2.38
C PRO A 40 0.60 14.03 1.56
N ILE A 41 1.92 14.18 1.74
CA ILE A 41 2.88 14.83 0.84
C ILE A 41 4.08 13.92 0.64
N GLY A 42 4.75 14.02 -0.51
CA GLY A 42 5.96 13.23 -0.78
C GLY A 42 6.72 13.67 -2.01
N ASN A 43 7.97 13.23 -2.12
CA ASN A 43 8.86 13.55 -3.25
C ASN A 43 9.52 12.31 -3.89
N GLY A 44 8.92 11.14 -3.71
CA GLY A 44 9.49 9.82 -4.03
C GLY A 44 10.25 9.22 -2.85
N ARG A 45 11.11 9.99 -2.18
CA ARG A 45 11.98 9.49 -1.11
C ARG A 45 11.50 9.81 0.31
N LEU A 46 11.16 11.07 0.55
CA LEU A 46 10.61 11.58 1.80
C LEU A 46 9.10 11.69 1.65
N GLY A 47 8.39 11.13 2.61
CA GLY A 47 6.93 11.23 2.72
C GLY A 47 6.55 11.84 4.06
N ALA A 48 5.42 12.54 4.12
CA ALA A 48 4.83 12.96 5.39
C ALA A 48 3.31 13.05 5.34
N MET A 49 2.69 12.95 6.52
CA MET A 49 1.25 13.01 6.75
C MET A 49 0.95 14.23 7.63
N VAL A 50 0.19 15.20 7.09
CA VAL A 50 -0.10 16.50 7.71
C VAL A 50 -1.45 16.45 8.43
N TYR A 51 -1.45 16.61 9.76
CA TYR A 51 -2.67 16.57 10.58
C TYR A 51 -3.44 17.89 10.56
N GLY A 52 -2.74 19.02 10.57
CA GLY A 52 -3.32 20.35 10.54
C GLY A 52 -3.89 20.84 11.86
N GLY A 53 -3.47 20.30 13.00
CA GLY A 53 -4.01 20.73 14.31
C GLY A 53 -3.77 22.20 14.60
N VAL A 54 -4.72 22.86 15.26
CA VAL A 54 -4.68 24.31 15.54
C VAL A 54 -3.63 24.62 16.61
N GLY A 55 -3.83 24.08 17.83
CA GLY A 55 -2.86 24.21 18.92
C GLY A 55 -1.71 23.21 18.84
N ASN A 56 -1.97 21.99 18.35
CA ASN A 56 -0.96 20.93 18.23
C ASN A 56 -0.91 20.41 16.79
N GLU A 57 0.06 20.86 16.01
CA GLU A 57 0.34 20.32 14.68
C GLU A 57 1.24 19.09 14.79
N GLU A 58 0.96 18.09 13.96
CA GLU A 58 1.82 16.93 13.77
C GLU A 58 2.05 16.70 12.27
N LEU A 59 3.32 16.56 11.92
CA LEU A 59 3.78 16.10 10.64
C LEU A 59 4.58 14.81 10.85
N GLN A 60 3.89 13.68 10.76
CA GLN A 60 4.53 12.35 10.79
C GLN A 60 5.23 12.14 9.45
N PHE A 61 6.52 11.77 9.46
CA PHE A 61 7.31 11.63 8.25
C PHE A 61 8.09 10.31 8.17
N ASN A 62 8.48 10.00 6.94
CA ASN A 62 9.06 8.75 6.48
C ASN A 62 10.25 9.03 5.55
N GLU A 63 11.17 8.06 5.47
CA GLU A 63 12.20 7.98 4.44
C GLU A 63 12.13 6.57 3.85
N GLU A 64 12.03 6.45 2.53
CA GLU A 64 11.69 5.21 1.82
C GLU A 64 12.63 4.03 2.08
N THR A 65 13.85 4.26 2.57
CA THR A 65 14.89 3.25 2.80
C THR A 65 15.08 2.90 4.28
N LEU A 66 14.26 3.43 5.20
CA LEU A 66 14.26 3.02 6.60
C LEU A 66 13.47 1.71 6.81
N TRP A 67 14.17 0.59 6.90
CA TRP A 67 13.59 -0.76 7.04
C TRP A 67 14.30 -1.55 8.15
N THR A 68 13.64 -2.60 8.66
CA THR A 68 14.28 -3.57 9.56
C THR A 68 15.30 -4.45 8.83
N ASP A 69 16.03 -5.28 9.59
CA ASP A 69 17.03 -6.23 9.08
C ASP A 69 18.24 -5.55 8.41
N GLY A 70 18.96 -6.29 7.55
CA GLY A 70 20.10 -5.82 6.77
C GLY A 70 20.40 -6.73 5.57
N PRO A 71 21.42 -6.41 4.75
CA PRO A 71 21.84 -7.27 3.65
C PRO A 71 22.13 -8.71 4.10
N ARG A 72 21.46 -9.70 3.50
CA ARG A 72 21.65 -11.12 3.83
C ARG A 72 21.26 -12.06 2.68
N ASN A 73 21.54 -13.34 2.86
CA ASN A 73 21.04 -14.40 1.97
C ASN A 73 19.68 -14.92 2.47
N TYR A 74 18.69 -14.98 1.57
CA TYR A 74 17.34 -15.47 1.85
C TYR A 74 17.17 -16.95 1.49
N ASN A 75 18.11 -17.53 0.76
CA ASN A 75 17.99 -18.85 0.17
C ASN A 75 18.41 -19.97 1.14
N LYS A 76 17.60 -21.02 1.21
CA LYS A 76 17.96 -22.30 1.82
C LYS A 76 18.76 -23.14 0.82
N LYS A 77 20.02 -23.40 1.14
CA LYS A 77 20.94 -24.13 0.24
C LYS A 77 20.44 -25.55 -0.05
N GLY A 78 20.42 -25.94 -1.32
CA GLY A 78 20.07 -27.28 -1.76
C GLY A 78 18.59 -27.69 -1.63
N ALA A 79 17.67 -26.72 -1.51
CA ALA A 79 16.23 -26.96 -1.48
C ALA A 79 15.73 -27.77 -2.70
N SER A 80 16.37 -27.61 -3.86
CA SER A 80 16.10 -28.36 -5.10
C SER A 80 16.14 -29.88 -4.96
N LYS A 81 16.86 -30.43 -3.97
CA LYS A 81 16.89 -31.88 -3.68
C LYS A 81 15.51 -32.44 -3.33
N TYR A 82 14.61 -31.61 -2.82
CA TYR A 82 13.28 -32.01 -2.37
C TYR A 82 12.18 -31.73 -3.40
N LEU A 83 12.47 -30.96 -4.45
CA LEU A 83 11.50 -30.55 -5.46
C LEU A 83 10.78 -31.75 -6.10
N GLN A 84 11.53 -32.77 -6.49
CA GLN A 84 10.97 -33.96 -7.11
C GLN A 84 10.04 -34.73 -6.17
N LYS A 85 10.39 -34.83 -4.88
CA LYS A 85 9.55 -35.50 -3.89
C LYS A 85 8.26 -34.71 -3.63
N ILE A 86 8.33 -33.38 -3.58
CA ILE A 86 7.15 -32.52 -3.45
C ILE A 86 6.21 -32.73 -4.65
N ARG A 87 6.73 -32.76 -5.87
CA ARG A 87 5.96 -33.05 -7.09
C ARG A 87 5.29 -34.42 -7.04
N GLU A 88 6.00 -35.45 -6.59
CA GLU A 88 5.44 -36.80 -6.45
C GLU A 88 4.29 -36.88 -5.43
N LEU A 89 4.40 -36.16 -4.30
CA LEU A 89 3.34 -36.09 -3.31
C LEU A 89 2.08 -35.41 -3.89
N LEU A 90 2.25 -34.32 -4.63
CA LEU A 90 1.14 -33.65 -5.33
C LEU A 90 0.51 -34.55 -6.42
N ASP A 91 1.32 -35.28 -7.18
CA ASP A 91 0.84 -36.28 -8.17
C ASP A 91 0.00 -37.38 -7.52
N GLN A 92 0.27 -37.71 -6.25
CA GLN A 92 -0.45 -38.72 -5.46
C GLN A 92 -1.65 -38.17 -4.69
N GLY A 93 -1.95 -36.87 -4.81
CA GLY A 93 -3.01 -36.20 -4.04
C GLY A 93 -2.67 -35.97 -2.56
N GLN A 94 -1.41 -36.17 -2.16
CA GLN A 94 -0.91 -36.00 -0.79
C GLN A 94 -0.50 -34.54 -0.53
N GLN A 95 -1.48 -33.62 -0.63
CA GLN A 95 -1.24 -32.17 -0.55
C GLN A 95 -0.64 -31.75 0.80
N LYS A 96 -1.17 -32.27 1.92
CA LYS A 96 -0.71 -31.88 3.27
C LYS A 96 0.72 -32.33 3.55
N GLU A 97 1.09 -33.51 3.05
CA GLU A 97 2.44 -34.04 3.13
C GLU A 97 3.40 -33.22 2.27
N ALA A 98 2.96 -32.81 1.07
CA ALA A 98 3.73 -31.92 0.20
C ALA A 98 3.96 -30.55 0.88
N GLU A 99 2.93 -29.97 1.45
CA GLU A 99 3.01 -28.71 2.21
C GLU A 99 3.93 -28.83 3.42
N SER A 100 3.85 -29.93 4.17
CA SER A 100 4.71 -30.16 5.34
C SER A 100 6.18 -30.30 4.95
N LEU A 101 6.48 -31.10 3.91
CA LEU A 101 7.84 -31.24 3.39
C LEU A 101 8.37 -29.91 2.84
N ALA A 102 7.55 -29.19 2.10
CA ALA A 102 7.92 -27.90 1.54
C ALA A 102 8.14 -26.85 2.63
N MET A 103 7.32 -26.82 3.68
CA MET A 103 7.50 -25.94 4.83
C MET A 103 8.85 -26.16 5.51
N GLN A 104 9.27 -27.43 5.63
CA GLN A 104 10.53 -27.79 6.26
C GLN A 104 11.73 -27.50 5.35
N GLU A 105 11.66 -27.85 4.07
CA GLU A 105 12.85 -27.94 3.21
C GLU A 105 12.89 -26.96 2.04
N PHE A 106 11.79 -26.30 1.74
CA PHE A 106 11.59 -25.50 0.53
C PHE A 106 11.16 -24.05 0.79
N MET A 107 11.13 -23.60 2.05
CA MET A 107 10.95 -22.20 2.41
C MET A 107 12.28 -21.44 2.41
N GLY A 108 12.22 -20.11 2.40
CA GLY A 108 13.35 -19.20 2.65
C GLY A 108 13.95 -19.39 4.04
N VAL A 109 15.07 -18.71 4.31
CA VAL A 109 15.62 -18.62 5.66
C VAL A 109 15.19 -17.32 6.33
N LYS A 110 14.79 -17.42 7.60
CA LYS A 110 14.60 -16.26 8.46
C LYS A 110 15.95 -15.59 8.75
N SER A 111 15.93 -14.31 9.10
CA SER A 111 17.11 -13.62 9.65
C SER A 111 17.54 -14.26 10.97
N GLU A 112 18.70 -13.84 11.49
CA GLU A 112 19.27 -14.39 12.72
C GLU A 112 18.34 -14.21 13.93
N SER A 113 18.13 -15.29 14.69
CA SER A 113 17.44 -15.28 15.97
C SER A 113 18.43 -15.51 17.11
N GLU A 114 18.19 -14.87 18.25
CA GLU A 114 18.83 -15.16 19.53
C GLU A 114 18.04 -16.26 20.28
N ASP A 115 18.73 -17.06 21.11
CA ASP A 115 18.08 -18.07 21.95
C ASP A 115 17.27 -17.40 23.08
N PRO A 116 15.94 -17.59 23.14
CA PRO A 116 15.13 -16.92 24.15
C PRO A 116 15.14 -17.59 25.53
N THR A 117 15.74 -18.78 25.67
CA THR A 117 15.62 -19.61 26.88
C THR A 117 16.02 -18.87 28.15
N ALA A 118 17.21 -18.25 28.18
CA ALA A 118 17.70 -17.54 29.36
C ALA A 118 16.82 -16.33 29.75
N TRP A 119 16.27 -15.64 28.75
CA TRP A 119 15.37 -14.51 28.97
C TRP A 119 14.00 -14.98 29.49
N LEU A 120 13.43 -16.03 28.88
CA LEU A 120 12.18 -16.65 29.33
C LEU A 120 12.27 -17.14 30.79
N ASP A 121 13.39 -17.75 31.17
CA ASP A 121 13.67 -18.16 32.55
C ASP A 121 13.73 -16.95 33.49
N LYS A 122 14.42 -15.87 33.09
CA LYS A 122 14.52 -14.62 33.85
C LYS A 122 13.13 -14.05 34.14
N ILE A 123 12.32 -13.82 33.10
CA ILE A 123 11.00 -13.22 33.27
C ILE A 123 10.02 -14.16 33.99
N GLY A 124 10.25 -15.48 33.94
CA GLY A 124 9.42 -16.47 34.60
C GLY A 124 9.60 -16.60 36.10
N ARG A 125 10.71 -16.10 36.67
CA ARG A 125 10.96 -16.16 38.12
C ARG A 125 9.91 -15.42 38.93
N ILE A 126 9.35 -14.33 38.40
CA ILE A 126 8.33 -13.53 39.10
C ILE A 126 7.07 -14.35 39.42
N ARG A 127 6.75 -15.35 38.59
CA ARG A 127 5.61 -16.28 38.80
C ARG A 127 5.78 -17.21 40.01
N LYS A 128 6.99 -17.27 40.58
CA LYS A 128 7.34 -18.12 41.75
C LYS A 128 7.65 -17.30 43.00
N GLN A 129 7.62 -15.97 42.91
CA GLN A 129 7.93 -15.08 44.03
C GLN A 129 6.68 -14.79 44.87
N LYS A 130 6.87 -14.62 46.19
CA LYS A 130 5.84 -14.06 47.06
C LYS A 130 5.59 -12.59 46.67
N HIS A 131 4.34 -12.15 46.71
CA HIS A 131 3.88 -10.82 46.32
C HIS A 131 4.05 -10.52 44.82
N GLY A 132 3.99 -11.55 43.97
CA GLY A 132 4.02 -11.37 42.52
C GLY A 132 2.71 -10.77 41.97
N PRO A 133 2.72 -10.21 40.74
CA PRO A 133 1.53 -9.59 40.14
C PRO A 133 0.37 -10.53 39.85
N PHE A 134 0.51 -11.83 40.07
CA PHE A 134 -0.57 -12.80 39.97
C PHE A 134 -1.42 -12.88 41.25
N GLU A 135 -0.89 -12.46 42.41
CA GLU A 135 -1.58 -12.59 43.70
C GLU A 135 -2.85 -11.72 43.76
N PHE A 136 -3.88 -12.21 44.44
CA PHE A 136 -5.13 -11.47 44.64
C PHE A 136 -4.91 -10.14 45.38
N SER A 137 -4.00 -10.12 46.36
CA SER A 137 -3.69 -8.96 47.20
C SER A 137 -2.64 -8.00 46.62
N PHE A 138 -2.16 -8.24 45.40
CA PHE A 138 -1.14 -7.39 44.78
C PHE A 138 -1.67 -5.95 44.59
N ASP A 139 -0.87 -4.96 44.99
CA ASP A 139 -1.21 -3.54 44.80
C ASP A 139 -0.79 -3.07 43.41
N ASP A 140 -1.79 -2.97 42.53
CA ASP A 140 -1.68 -2.46 41.17
C ASP A 140 -2.25 -1.04 41.01
N SER A 141 -2.48 -0.32 42.12
CA SER A 141 -3.13 1.01 42.10
C SER A 141 -2.41 2.07 41.27
N LYS A 142 -1.10 1.89 41.06
CA LYS A 142 -0.24 2.79 40.27
C LYS A 142 -0.06 2.35 38.82
N TRP A 143 -0.63 1.22 38.42
CA TRP A 143 -0.48 0.73 37.05
C TRP A 143 -1.33 1.57 36.09
N PRO A 144 -0.77 1.98 34.93
CA PRO A 144 -1.54 2.64 33.88
C PRO A 144 -2.64 1.73 33.32
N LEU A 145 -3.62 2.34 32.68
CA LEU A 145 -4.72 1.64 32.01
C LEU A 145 -4.44 1.47 30.52
N ILE A 146 -5.01 0.41 29.94
CA ILE A 146 -4.99 0.10 28.52
C ILE A 146 -6.29 -0.61 28.14
N THR A 147 -6.84 -0.27 26.98
CA THR A 147 -8.04 -0.91 26.46
C THR A 147 -7.75 -2.35 26.01
N VAL A 148 -8.52 -3.31 26.52
CA VAL A 148 -8.40 -4.74 26.21
C VAL A 148 -9.81 -5.34 25.99
N PRO A 149 -10.02 -6.19 24.97
CA PRO A 149 -9.05 -6.62 23.97
C PRO A 149 -8.88 -5.60 22.83
N HIS A 150 -7.77 -5.69 22.11
CA HIS A 150 -7.57 -4.92 20.88
C HIS A 150 -7.02 -5.79 19.75
N TYR A 151 -7.80 -5.98 18.68
CA TYR A 151 -7.50 -6.96 17.62
C TYR A 151 -6.18 -6.69 16.89
N GLU A 152 -5.84 -5.40 16.73
CA GLU A 152 -4.59 -4.95 16.09
C GLU A 152 -3.38 -4.99 17.04
N GLY A 153 -3.54 -5.55 18.24
CA GLY A 153 -2.50 -5.64 19.26
C GLY A 153 -2.42 -4.38 20.13
N TRP A 154 -1.57 -4.43 21.16
CA TRP A 154 -1.32 -3.30 22.07
C TRP A 154 -0.55 -2.16 21.41
N GLU A 155 -0.03 -2.35 20.20
CA GLU A 155 0.77 -1.38 19.49
C GLU A 155 -0.07 -0.14 19.17
N THR A 156 -1.36 -0.31 18.87
CA THR A 156 -2.26 0.82 18.64
C THR A 156 -2.71 1.53 19.91
N GLU A 157 -2.49 0.91 21.07
CA GLU A 157 -2.92 1.38 22.39
C GLU A 157 -1.75 1.94 23.23
N GLY A 158 -0.66 2.36 22.56
CA GLY A 158 0.46 3.06 23.18
C GLY A 158 1.67 2.20 23.56
N LEU A 159 1.65 0.89 23.27
CA LEU A 159 2.79 -0.02 23.45
C LEU A 159 3.48 -0.34 22.10
N GLU A 160 3.69 0.69 21.29
CA GLU A 160 4.26 0.57 19.95
C GLU A 160 5.68 -0.03 19.95
N GLY A 161 5.90 -1.06 19.12
CA GLY A 161 7.20 -1.71 18.94
C GLY A 161 7.70 -2.49 20.16
N LEU A 162 6.81 -2.73 21.14
CA LEU A 162 7.12 -3.49 22.35
C LEU A 162 7.13 -4.99 22.05
N ASP A 163 8.32 -5.57 22.09
CA ASP A 163 8.50 -7.01 22.30
C ASP A 163 8.99 -7.19 23.74
N GLY A 164 8.35 -8.10 24.48
CA GLY A 164 8.62 -8.23 25.90
C GLY A 164 7.53 -8.98 26.68
N ALA A 165 7.66 -8.92 28.00
CA ALA A 165 6.69 -9.43 28.94
C ALA A 165 5.89 -8.28 29.55
N VAL A 166 4.56 -8.37 29.47
CA VAL A 166 3.63 -7.40 30.02
C VAL A 166 2.63 -8.12 30.92
N TRP A 167 2.43 -7.59 32.12
CA TRP A 167 1.35 -8.02 32.99
C TRP A 167 0.11 -7.18 32.77
N PHE A 168 -1.05 -7.82 32.74
CA PHE A 168 -2.36 -7.21 32.75
C PHE A 168 -3.12 -7.63 33.99
N ARG A 169 -3.91 -6.73 34.58
CA ARG A 169 -4.80 -7.01 35.71
C ARG A 169 -6.17 -6.38 35.52
N TYR A 170 -7.21 -7.12 35.88
CA TYR A 170 -8.60 -6.67 35.79
C TYR A 170 -9.41 -7.23 36.96
N ASP A 171 -10.18 -6.35 37.59
CA ASP A 171 -11.08 -6.72 38.69
C ASP A 171 -12.52 -6.76 38.21
N PHE A 172 -13.26 -7.77 38.65
CA PHE A 172 -14.69 -7.93 38.37
C PHE A 172 -15.43 -8.44 39.61
N ASN A 173 -16.73 -8.20 39.67
CA ASN A 173 -17.56 -8.60 40.80
C ASN A 173 -18.52 -9.72 40.43
N LEU A 174 -18.70 -10.68 41.36
CA LEU A 174 -19.70 -11.75 41.24
C LEU A 174 -20.69 -11.68 42.40
N SER A 175 -21.97 -11.90 42.10
CA SER A 175 -23.00 -12.09 43.12
C SER A 175 -22.94 -13.52 43.69
N LYS A 176 -23.63 -13.76 44.81
CA LYS A 176 -23.75 -15.10 45.39
C LYS A 176 -24.43 -16.08 44.43
N ASN A 177 -25.38 -15.61 43.62
CA ASN A 177 -26.09 -16.43 42.64
C ASN A 177 -25.18 -16.87 41.49
N ASP A 178 -24.20 -16.04 41.13
CA ASP A 178 -23.25 -16.39 40.05
C ASP A 178 -22.36 -17.58 40.42
N LEU A 179 -22.12 -17.83 41.71
CA LEU A 179 -21.29 -18.95 42.17
C LEU A 179 -21.98 -20.32 42.08
N ALA A 180 -23.28 -20.36 41.77
CA ALA A 180 -24.00 -21.61 41.53
C ALA A 180 -23.71 -22.20 40.14
N GLU A 181 -23.07 -21.43 39.25
CA GLU A 181 -22.72 -21.81 37.89
C GLU A 181 -21.30 -22.37 37.80
N HIS A 182 -21.05 -23.19 36.77
CA HIS A 182 -19.70 -23.57 36.38
C HIS A 182 -19.18 -22.61 35.33
N TRP A 183 -18.03 -21.98 35.58
CA TRP A 183 -17.47 -20.95 34.72
C TRP A 183 -16.22 -21.43 33.98
N SER A 184 -16.07 -20.93 32.76
CA SER A 184 -14.84 -20.98 31.96
C SER A 184 -14.41 -19.57 31.59
N LEU A 185 -13.13 -19.37 31.31
CA LEU A 185 -12.57 -18.10 30.86
C LEU A 185 -12.25 -18.19 29.36
N ASP A 186 -12.86 -17.33 28.55
CA ASP A 186 -12.64 -17.24 27.11
C ASP A 186 -11.99 -15.89 26.76
N LEU A 187 -10.69 -15.91 26.48
CA LEU A 187 -9.90 -14.74 26.08
C LEU A 187 -9.70 -14.65 24.57
N ASN A 188 -10.30 -15.58 23.82
CA ASN A 188 -10.07 -15.79 22.40
C ASN A 188 -8.59 -15.89 22.01
N LYS A 189 -7.96 -14.84 21.50
CA LYS A 189 -6.55 -14.85 21.06
C LYS A 189 -5.69 -13.98 21.96
N ILE A 190 -4.55 -14.51 22.36
CA ILE A 190 -3.45 -13.77 23.00
C ILE A 190 -2.20 -14.03 22.17
N ARG A 191 -1.47 -12.95 21.86
CA ARG A 191 -0.28 -13.01 21.00
C ARG A 191 0.91 -13.64 21.74
N THR A 192 1.58 -14.52 21.03
CA THR A 192 2.71 -15.37 21.43
C THR A 192 2.40 -16.30 22.61
N ASN A 193 2.56 -15.89 23.86
CA ASN A 193 2.34 -16.77 25.03
C ASN A 193 1.58 -16.06 26.16
N ASP A 194 0.82 -16.83 26.95
CA ASP A 194 0.18 -16.32 28.17
C ASP A 194 0.35 -17.24 29.38
N TYR A 195 0.35 -16.62 30.56
CA TYR A 195 0.13 -17.26 31.85
C TYR A 195 -1.02 -16.53 32.56
N THR A 196 -2.15 -17.20 32.72
CA THR A 196 -3.40 -16.60 33.17
C THR A 196 -3.80 -17.10 34.55
N TYR A 197 -4.08 -16.16 35.45
CA TYR A 197 -4.39 -16.40 36.86
C TYR A 197 -5.74 -15.81 37.24
N ILE A 198 -6.44 -16.49 38.15
CA ILE A 198 -7.64 -15.96 38.82
C ILE A 198 -7.43 -16.05 40.33
N ASN A 199 -7.59 -14.94 41.03
CA ASN A 199 -7.48 -14.85 42.50
C ASN A 199 -6.17 -15.45 43.07
N GLY A 200 -5.07 -15.39 42.32
CA GLY A 200 -3.76 -15.95 42.72
C GLY A 200 -3.44 -17.33 42.16
N GLU A 201 -4.42 -18.07 41.65
CA GLU A 201 -4.22 -19.44 41.14
C GLU A 201 -4.08 -19.44 39.62
N LEU A 202 -3.12 -20.21 39.09
CA LEU A 202 -2.91 -20.37 37.65
C LEU A 202 -4.05 -21.22 37.06
N VAL A 203 -4.85 -20.65 36.16
CA VAL A 203 -5.97 -21.35 35.52
C VAL A 203 -5.65 -21.81 34.10
N GLY A 204 -4.64 -21.23 33.46
CA GLY A 204 -4.25 -21.60 32.10
C GLY A 204 -2.92 -21.00 31.66
N GLN A 205 -2.30 -21.70 30.71
CA GLN A 205 -1.14 -21.22 29.96
C GLN A 205 -1.22 -21.80 28.55
N SER A 206 -0.86 -21.02 27.54
CA SER A 206 -0.84 -21.51 26.16
C SER A 206 0.06 -20.65 25.27
N ALA A 207 0.39 -21.18 24.11
CA ALA A 207 1.32 -20.63 23.14
C ALA A 207 0.72 -20.59 21.73
N GLY A 208 1.21 -19.65 20.91
CA GLY A 208 0.83 -19.47 19.51
C GLY A 208 -0.24 -18.41 19.30
N ASP A 209 -0.07 -17.60 18.25
CA ASP A 209 -0.95 -16.46 17.92
C ASP A 209 -2.36 -16.86 17.50
N GLU A 210 -2.50 -18.06 16.93
CA GLU A 210 -3.77 -18.59 16.42
C GLU A 210 -4.49 -19.50 17.41
N THR A 211 -3.84 -19.83 18.54
CA THR A 211 -4.40 -20.72 19.54
C THR A 211 -5.51 -20.02 20.33
N ARG A 212 -6.72 -20.59 20.35
CA ARG A 212 -7.80 -20.05 21.19
C ARG A 212 -7.51 -20.32 22.67
N ARG A 213 -7.56 -19.27 23.49
CA ARG A 213 -7.40 -19.27 24.94
C ARG A 213 -8.76 -19.47 25.61
N HIS A 214 -9.07 -20.72 25.91
CA HIS A 214 -10.25 -21.11 26.67
C HIS A 214 -9.83 -21.98 27.86
N TYR A 215 -10.00 -21.48 29.07
CA TYR A 215 -9.51 -22.12 30.30
C TYR A 215 -10.66 -22.48 31.24
N GLN A 216 -10.63 -23.68 31.79
CA GLN A 216 -11.61 -24.11 32.79
C GLN A 216 -11.26 -23.51 34.15
N ILE A 217 -12.25 -22.95 34.85
CA ILE A 217 -12.04 -22.36 36.16
C ILE A 217 -12.38 -23.40 37.24
N PRO A 218 -11.43 -23.76 38.13
CA PRO A 218 -11.69 -24.70 39.20
C PRO A 218 -12.86 -24.26 40.11
N MET A 219 -13.69 -25.23 40.52
CA MET A 219 -14.74 -24.97 41.50
C MET A 219 -14.17 -24.40 42.80
N GLY A 220 -14.85 -23.40 43.36
CA GLY A 220 -14.45 -22.74 44.61
C GLY A 220 -13.36 -21.67 44.46
N LEU A 221 -12.78 -21.48 43.27
CA LEU A 221 -11.78 -20.44 43.04
C LEU A 221 -12.40 -19.02 43.02
N LEU A 222 -13.60 -18.91 42.46
CA LEU A 222 -14.38 -17.68 42.40
C LEU A 222 -15.07 -17.39 43.73
N ARG A 223 -15.20 -16.09 44.05
CA ARG A 223 -15.70 -15.59 45.34
C ARG A 223 -16.84 -14.61 45.13
N THR A 224 -17.68 -14.44 46.14
CA THR A 224 -18.69 -13.37 46.12
C THR A 224 -17.97 -12.02 46.31
N GLY A 225 -18.38 -11.00 45.56
CA GLY A 225 -17.73 -9.70 45.53
C GLY A 225 -16.53 -9.68 44.57
N ARG A 226 -15.44 -9.03 44.98
CA ARG A 226 -14.26 -8.78 44.14
C ARG A 226 -13.52 -10.07 43.80
N ASN A 227 -13.29 -10.28 42.52
CA ASN A 227 -12.37 -11.26 41.96
C ASN A 227 -11.36 -10.52 41.07
N SER A 228 -10.19 -11.11 40.87
CA SER A 228 -9.12 -10.52 40.07
C SER A 228 -8.58 -11.51 39.06
N ILE A 229 -8.40 -11.06 37.82
CA ILE A 229 -7.65 -11.75 36.78
C ILE A 229 -6.29 -11.06 36.64
N ALA A 230 -5.24 -11.87 36.53
CA ALA A 230 -3.91 -11.41 36.15
C ALA A 230 -3.39 -12.24 34.98
N ILE A 231 -2.83 -11.60 33.96
CA ILE A 231 -2.29 -12.28 32.78
C ILE A 231 -0.89 -11.76 32.53
N GLN A 232 0.09 -12.66 32.45
CA GLN A 232 1.38 -12.33 31.86
C GLN A 232 1.34 -12.69 30.39
N VAL A 233 1.42 -11.69 29.52
CA VAL A 233 1.56 -11.86 28.07
C VAL A 233 3.03 -11.71 27.73
N ILE A 234 3.60 -12.67 27.00
CA ILE A 234 4.98 -12.66 26.54
C ILE A 234 4.94 -12.58 25.02
N ASN A 235 5.36 -11.45 24.46
CA ASN A 235 5.50 -11.21 23.03
C ASN A 235 6.98 -11.22 22.65
N LEU A 236 7.36 -11.98 21.61
CA LEU A 236 8.76 -12.05 21.16
C LEU A 236 9.00 -11.33 19.83
N GLU A 237 7.96 -11.20 18.99
CA GLU A 237 7.98 -10.47 17.73
C GLU A 237 6.56 -10.06 17.32
N GLY A 238 6.45 -9.06 16.44
CA GLY A 238 5.19 -8.64 15.85
C GLY A 238 4.24 -8.00 16.85
N LYS A 239 2.93 -8.12 16.58
CA LYS A 239 1.89 -7.51 17.42
C LYS A 239 1.69 -8.27 18.72
N GLY A 240 1.66 -7.58 19.86
CA GLY A 240 1.46 -8.17 21.17
C GLY A 240 0.07 -7.96 21.78
N GLY A 241 -0.16 -8.57 22.95
CA GLY A 241 -1.35 -8.32 23.78
C GLY A 241 -2.51 -9.31 23.61
N VAL A 242 -3.64 -8.98 24.24
CA VAL A 242 -4.89 -9.75 24.21
C VAL A 242 -5.74 -9.25 23.04
N ALA A 243 -5.72 -9.99 21.92
CA ALA A 243 -6.34 -9.57 20.68
C ALA A 243 -7.87 -9.67 20.69
N GLY A 244 -8.43 -10.62 21.45
CA GLY A 244 -9.88 -10.83 21.48
C GLY A 244 -10.47 -11.17 20.11
N TYR A 245 -11.72 -10.79 19.87
CA TYR A 245 -12.47 -11.11 18.65
C TYR A 245 -12.34 -10.00 17.60
N LYS A 246 -12.24 -10.39 16.32
CA LYS A 246 -12.32 -9.44 15.19
C LYS A 246 -13.72 -8.79 15.11
N ASP A 247 -14.77 -9.58 15.39
CA ASP A 247 -16.13 -9.08 15.53
C ASP A 247 -16.32 -8.48 16.92
N THR A 248 -16.40 -7.16 16.99
CA THR A 248 -16.50 -6.40 18.24
C THR A 248 -17.84 -6.57 18.97
N LYS A 249 -18.83 -7.24 18.36
CA LYS A 249 -20.06 -7.67 19.05
C LYS A 249 -19.80 -8.82 20.03
N GLN A 250 -18.69 -9.54 19.84
CA GLN A 250 -18.26 -10.59 20.75
C GLN A 250 -17.31 -10.01 21.80
N SER A 251 -17.37 -10.55 23.02
CA SER A 251 -16.51 -10.13 24.12
C SER A 251 -15.70 -11.29 24.64
N ILE A 252 -14.48 -10.99 25.09
CA ILE A 252 -13.75 -11.89 25.99
C ILE A 252 -14.47 -11.88 27.34
N GLY A 253 -14.39 -12.98 28.08
CA GLY A 253 -15.01 -13.03 29.38
C GLY A 253 -15.26 -14.40 29.98
N LEU A 254 -16.01 -14.40 31.08
CA LEU A 254 -16.43 -15.61 31.77
C LEU A 254 -17.69 -16.17 31.10
N LYS A 255 -17.67 -17.44 30.74
CA LYS A 255 -18.81 -18.16 30.15
C LYS A 255 -19.29 -19.25 31.10
N SER A 256 -20.55 -19.19 31.51
CA SER A 256 -21.16 -20.23 32.34
C SER A 256 -21.60 -21.44 31.52
N SER A 257 -21.78 -22.57 32.19
CA SER A 257 -22.43 -23.76 31.65
C SER A 257 -23.84 -23.51 31.10
N THR A 258 -24.54 -22.50 31.61
CA THR A 258 -25.90 -22.10 31.19
C THR A 258 -25.92 -21.05 30.07
N GLY A 259 -24.74 -20.63 29.57
CA GLY A 259 -24.62 -19.65 28.49
C GLY A 259 -24.58 -18.19 28.93
N LYS A 260 -24.55 -17.91 30.25
CA LYS A 260 -24.33 -16.55 30.78
C LYS A 260 -22.92 -16.08 30.46
N LEU A 261 -22.79 -14.82 30.04
CA LEU A 261 -21.50 -14.16 29.76
C LEU A 261 -21.29 -12.98 30.71
N ILE A 262 -20.12 -12.92 31.33
CA ILE A 262 -19.62 -11.71 32.00
C ILE A 262 -18.47 -11.18 31.15
N SER A 263 -18.72 -10.06 30.46
CA SER A 263 -17.73 -9.42 29.61
C SER A 263 -16.57 -8.87 30.45
N LEU A 264 -15.35 -9.04 29.92
CA LEU A 264 -14.14 -8.44 30.45
C LEU A 264 -13.55 -7.40 29.49
N ASN A 265 -14.29 -6.98 28.47
CA ASN A 265 -13.86 -5.88 27.62
C ASN A 265 -13.83 -4.57 28.44
N GLY A 266 -12.78 -3.76 28.27
CA GLY A 266 -12.67 -2.44 28.87
C GLY A 266 -11.23 -2.07 29.23
N GLU A 267 -11.09 -1.18 30.21
CA GLU A 267 -9.79 -0.72 30.70
C GLU A 267 -9.18 -1.71 31.69
N TRP A 268 -8.04 -2.27 31.31
CA TRP A 268 -7.22 -3.14 32.16
C TRP A 268 -6.02 -2.38 32.66
N LYS A 269 -5.54 -2.72 33.85
CA LYS A 269 -4.26 -2.21 34.36
C LYS A 269 -3.13 -2.98 33.71
N TYR A 270 -2.02 -2.33 33.37
CA TYR A 270 -0.85 -3.05 32.83
C TYR A 270 0.49 -2.60 33.42
N HIS A 271 1.49 -3.47 33.31
CA HIS A 271 2.87 -3.18 33.67
C HIS A 271 3.84 -3.90 32.73
N ILE A 272 4.73 -3.13 32.10
CA ILE A 272 5.83 -3.67 31.29
C ILE A 272 6.86 -4.26 32.25
N GLN A 273 6.95 -5.58 32.31
CA GLN A 273 7.92 -6.27 33.17
C GLN A 273 9.32 -6.21 32.59
N ASP A 274 9.45 -6.51 31.29
CA ASP A 274 10.74 -6.57 30.60
C ASP A 274 10.51 -6.37 29.10
N GLN A 275 11.23 -5.41 28.50
CA GLN A 275 11.17 -5.09 27.07
C GLN A 275 12.48 -5.39 26.33
N SER A 276 13.39 -6.12 26.99
CA SER A 276 14.69 -6.55 26.44
C SER A 276 14.58 -7.96 25.85
N SER A 277 13.53 -8.21 25.07
CA SER A 277 13.33 -9.51 24.46
C SER A 277 14.47 -9.84 23.50
N PRO A 278 14.88 -11.11 23.43
CA PRO A 278 15.79 -11.63 22.42
C PRO A 278 15.28 -11.33 21.01
N LYS A 279 16.20 -11.11 20.07
CA LYS A 279 15.86 -10.96 18.64
C LYS A 279 15.25 -12.25 18.09
N ILE A 280 14.08 -12.16 17.49
CA ILE A 280 13.52 -13.24 16.66
C ILE A 280 13.66 -12.88 15.19
N GLY A 281 14.18 -13.84 14.42
CA GLY A 281 14.38 -13.72 13.00
C GLY A 281 13.06 -13.75 12.22
N SER A 282 12.97 -12.92 11.19
CA SER A 282 11.83 -12.82 10.30
C SER A 282 12.20 -13.24 8.87
N TYR A 283 11.23 -13.66 8.07
CA TYR A 283 11.49 -14.05 6.68
C TYR A 283 11.91 -12.87 5.80
N GLN A 284 11.42 -11.67 6.08
CA GLN A 284 11.65 -10.46 5.29
C GLN A 284 11.50 -9.22 6.17
N ALA A 285 12.21 -8.15 5.80
CA ALA A 285 12.18 -6.87 6.48
C ALA A 285 10.82 -6.17 6.39
N SER A 286 10.58 -5.23 7.31
CA SER A 286 9.40 -4.37 7.37
C SER A 286 9.81 -2.91 7.21
N TYR A 287 8.99 -2.14 6.51
CA TYR A 287 9.18 -0.70 6.36
C TYR A 287 8.90 0.04 7.67
N GLN A 288 9.60 1.14 7.97
CA GLN A 288 9.52 1.80 9.28
C GLN A 288 9.16 3.30 9.19
N PRO A 289 8.39 3.85 10.14
CA PRO A 289 8.27 5.29 10.34
C PRO A 289 9.62 5.88 10.71
N PHE A 290 9.90 7.10 10.25
CA PHE A 290 11.08 7.80 10.72
C PHE A 290 10.78 8.55 12.02
N GLY A 291 9.79 9.44 12.01
CA GLY A 291 9.46 10.26 13.17
C GLY A 291 8.34 11.25 12.92
N SER A 292 8.20 12.22 13.82
CA SER A 292 7.23 13.30 13.74
C SER A 292 7.85 14.65 14.07
N LEU A 293 7.51 15.68 13.29
CA LEU A 293 7.64 17.08 13.68
C LEU A 293 6.37 17.51 14.41
N ARG A 294 6.51 18.00 15.64
CA ARG A 294 5.38 18.52 16.44
C ARG A 294 5.56 20.01 16.67
N LEU A 295 4.53 20.79 16.33
CA LEU A 295 4.51 22.24 16.54
C LEU A 295 3.37 22.57 17.51
N GLN A 296 3.72 23.12 18.66
CA GLN A 296 2.77 23.52 19.69
C GLN A 296 2.61 25.04 19.69
N PHE A 297 1.38 25.50 19.48
CA PHE A 297 0.95 26.90 19.46
C PHE A 297 0.04 27.18 20.66
N ASP A 298 0.05 28.40 21.18
CA ASP A 298 -0.90 28.87 22.20
C ASP A 298 -2.22 29.33 21.54
N HIS A 299 -2.78 28.45 20.71
CA HIS A 299 -4.02 28.67 19.95
C HIS A 299 -5.06 27.61 20.37
N ASP A 300 -6.33 28.01 20.54
CA ASP A 300 -7.41 27.10 20.93
C ASP A 300 -8.47 26.92 19.82
N VAL A 301 -9.63 27.54 19.95
CA VAL A 301 -10.76 27.47 19.03
C VAL A 301 -10.46 28.39 17.83
N ALA A 302 -10.26 27.77 16.68
CA ALA A 302 -10.07 28.47 15.41
C ALA A 302 -11.41 28.77 14.72
N GLU A 303 -11.47 29.91 14.04
CA GLU A 303 -12.55 30.29 13.12
C GLU A 303 -12.13 30.06 11.66
N ASN A 304 -13.09 29.82 10.76
CA ASN A 304 -12.86 29.68 9.32
C ASN A 304 -11.76 28.68 8.95
N TYR A 305 -11.67 27.58 9.70
CA TYR A 305 -10.65 26.57 9.50
C TYR A 305 -10.81 25.88 8.14
N SER A 306 -9.69 25.69 7.45
CA SER A 306 -9.60 24.79 6.29
C SER A 306 -8.25 24.10 6.24
N ARG A 307 -8.26 22.85 5.81
CA ARG A 307 -7.06 22.08 5.49
C ARG A 307 -7.24 21.43 4.12
N ILE A 308 -6.33 21.70 3.20
CA ILE A 308 -6.47 21.42 1.78
C ILE A 308 -5.19 20.76 1.29
N LEU A 309 -5.30 19.58 0.67
CA LEU A 309 -4.28 19.05 -0.24
C LEU A 309 -4.61 19.57 -1.63
N ASP A 310 -3.73 20.43 -2.15
CA ASP A 310 -3.85 21.06 -3.46
C ASP A 310 -3.07 20.22 -4.48
N LEU A 311 -3.79 19.40 -5.24
CA LEU A 311 -3.19 18.49 -6.21
C LEU A 311 -2.57 19.24 -7.41
N ASP A 312 -2.93 20.49 -7.66
CA ASP A 312 -2.31 21.30 -8.73
C ASP A 312 -0.88 21.73 -8.36
N LYS A 313 -0.62 21.88 -7.06
CA LYS A 313 0.65 22.39 -6.53
C LYS A 313 1.49 21.34 -5.81
N GLY A 314 0.90 20.19 -5.49
CA GLY A 314 1.56 19.16 -4.70
C GLY A 314 1.92 19.66 -3.30
N GLU A 315 0.98 20.35 -2.64
CA GLU A 315 1.17 20.95 -1.32
C GLU A 315 -0.06 20.77 -0.43
N VAL A 316 0.14 20.79 0.88
CA VAL A 316 -0.93 20.95 1.86
C VAL A 316 -0.94 22.37 2.37
N ARG A 317 -2.12 22.98 2.49
CA ARG A 317 -2.34 24.28 3.12
C ARG A 317 -3.33 24.16 4.28
N VAL A 318 -2.99 24.77 5.41
CA VAL A 318 -3.89 24.93 6.56
C VAL A 318 -4.11 26.41 6.78
N ASN A 319 -5.37 26.85 6.78
CA ASN A 319 -5.76 28.23 7.03
C ASN A 319 -6.73 28.28 8.20
N TYR A 320 -6.58 29.26 9.06
CA TYR A 320 -7.53 29.54 10.13
C TYR A 320 -7.36 30.95 10.68
N ALA A 321 -8.40 31.45 11.34
CA ALA A 321 -8.33 32.68 12.13
C ALA A 321 -8.29 32.37 13.62
N PHE A 322 -7.48 33.11 14.36
CA PHE A 322 -7.44 33.04 15.83
C PHE A 322 -7.25 34.44 16.41
N LYS A 323 -8.17 34.86 17.29
CA LYS A 323 -8.18 36.20 17.92
C LYS A 323 -8.00 37.35 16.90
N GLY A 324 -8.65 37.26 15.75
CA GLY A 324 -8.61 38.28 14.69
C GLY A 324 -7.34 38.30 13.83
N VAL A 325 -6.47 37.30 13.94
CA VAL A 325 -5.26 37.12 13.11
C VAL A 325 -5.49 35.94 12.18
N GLN A 326 -5.18 36.09 10.89
CA GLN A 326 -5.23 35.00 9.91
C GLN A 326 -3.89 34.28 9.86
N TYR A 327 -3.92 32.96 10.01
CA TYR A 327 -2.76 32.08 9.95
C TYR A 327 -2.81 31.18 8.72
N THR A 328 -1.67 31.03 8.06
CA THR A 328 -1.50 30.12 6.93
C THR A 328 -0.26 29.25 7.14
N ARG A 329 -0.42 27.94 6.96
CA ARG A 329 0.67 26.98 6.97
C ARG A 329 0.72 26.25 5.64
N THR A 330 1.88 26.19 5.01
CA THR A 330 2.09 25.51 3.72
C THR A 330 3.14 24.41 3.89
N TYR A 331 2.85 23.20 3.42
CA TYR A 331 3.70 22.02 3.51
C TYR A 331 3.90 21.42 2.12
N PHE A 332 5.14 21.14 1.74
CA PHE A 332 5.44 20.48 0.47
C PHE A 332 6.70 19.61 0.60
N ALA A 333 6.81 18.58 -0.24
CA ALA A 333 7.99 17.74 -0.34
C ALA A 333 8.59 17.90 -1.74
N SER A 334 9.79 18.48 -1.81
CA SER A 334 10.43 18.84 -3.07
C SER A 334 11.41 17.75 -3.51
N GLN A 335 11.24 17.23 -4.73
CA GLN A 335 12.13 16.23 -5.31
C GLN A 335 13.48 16.83 -5.75
N PRO A 336 13.55 17.95 -6.49
CA PRO A 336 14.82 18.46 -7.02
C PRO A 336 15.88 18.79 -5.95
N ASN A 337 15.42 19.15 -4.76
CA ASN A 337 16.29 19.47 -3.62
C ASN A 337 16.15 18.48 -2.45
N ASN A 338 15.31 17.46 -2.60
CA ASN A 338 15.17 16.32 -1.70
C ASN A 338 14.94 16.70 -0.22
N PHE A 339 13.92 17.51 0.02
CA PHE A 339 13.58 18.00 1.37
C PHE A 339 12.07 18.24 1.53
N ILE A 340 11.60 18.26 2.77
CA ILE A 340 10.27 18.73 3.14
C ILE A 340 10.38 20.19 3.62
N GLY A 341 9.59 21.06 3.02
CA GLY A 341 9.48 22.47 3.38
C GLY A 341 8.19 22.76 4.14
N VAL A 342 8.29 23.55 5.22
CA VAL A 342 7.12 24.08 5.93
C VAL A 342 7.25 25.59 6.05
N ARG A 343 6.21 26.33 5.68
CA ARG A 343 6.13 27.79 5.88
C ARG A 343 4.95 28.11 6.80
N LEU A 344 5.21 28.88 7.85
CA LEU A 344 4.22 29.33 8.84
C LEU A 344 4.11 30.85 8.78
N GLN A 345 2.92 31.38 8.53
CA GLN A 345 2.69 32.81 8.32
C GLN A 345 1.48 33.29 9.12
N ALA A 346 1.49 34.57 9.46
CA ALA A 346 0.35 35.33 9.93
C ALA A 346 0.17 36.61 9.10
N ASP A 347 -1.06 37.09 8.97
CA ASP A 347 -1.35 38.36 8.28
C ASP A 347 -0.91 39.61 9.07
N GLN A 348 -0.53 39.42 10.34
CA GLN A 348 0.01 40.46 11.22
C GLN A 348 1.41 40.11 11.69
N LYS A 349 2.28 41.13 11.76
CA LYS A 349 3.66 40.99 12.26
C LYS A 349 3.70 40.51 13.71
N LYS A 350 4.77 39.79 14.06
CA LYS A 350 5.05 39.29 15.41
C LYS A 350 4.00 38.35 16.00
N LYS A 351 3.22 37.66 15.17
CA LYS A 351 2.13 36.75 15.61
C LYS A 351 2.46 35.27 15.49
N VAL A 352 3.60 34.89 14.94
CA VAL A 352 4.04 33.49 14.86
C VAL A 352 4.91 33.16 16.07
N SER A 353 4.36 32.39 17.01
CA SER A 353 5.06 31.84 18.18
C SER A 353 4.69 30.38 18.36
N PHE A 354 5.67 29.52 18.58
CA PHE A 354 5.44 28.08 18.77
C PHE A 354 6.67 27.39 19.36
N ARG A 355 6.46 26.17 19.85
CA ARG A 355 7.49 25.23 20.27
C ARG A 355 7.57 24.10 19.25
N LEU A 356 8.78 23.76 18.80
CA LEU A 356 9.04 22.70 17.85
C LEU A 356 9.78 21.56 18.54
N ALA A 357 9.22 20.36 18.42
CA ALA A 357 9.85 19.12 18.85
C ALA A 357 10.01 18.15 17.68
N LEU A 358 11.14 17.44 17.63
CA LEU A 358 11.38 16.32 16.73
C LEU A 358 11.37 15.02 17.54
N LYS A 359 10.49 14.09 17.17
CA LYS A 359 10.27 12.83 17.91
C LYS A 359 10.40 11.63 16.99
N THR A 360 10.73 10.47 17.54
CA THR A 360 10.74 9.18 16.84
C THR A 360 10.17 8.08 17.73
N LYS A 361 9.65 7.02 17.10
CA LYS A 361 9.18 5.80 17.78
C LYS A 361 10.31 4.81 18.05
N HIS A 362 11.47 4.97 17.39
CA HIS A 362 12.63 4.10 17.58
C HIS A 362 13.22 4.28 18.99
N GLN A 363 13.25 3.20 19.77
CA GLN A 363 13.70 3.24 21.18
C GLN A 363 15.14 3.72 21.32
N ARG A 364 16.03 3.30 20.41
CA ARG A 364 17.39 3.79 20.34
C ARG A 364 17.43 4.97 19.38
N ASN A 365 17.59 6.16 19.93
CA ASN A 365 17.72 7.40 19.19
C ASN A 365 18.58 8.41 19.98
N GLU A 366 19.13 9.39 19.27
CA GLU A 366 19.92 10.47 19.84
C GLU A 366 19.50 11.79 19.18
N LEU A 367 19.18 12.80 20.00
CA LEU A 367 18.84 14.14 19.54
C LEU A 367 19.99 15.09 19.89
N ASN A 368 20.44 15.85 18.90
CA ASN A 368 21.57 16.77 19.04
C ASN A 368 21.24 18.14 18.46
N HIS A 369 21.71 19.20 19.12
CA HIS A 369 21.68 20.55 18.56
C HIS A 369 22.88 20.75 17.63
N ILE A 370 22.62 21.23 16.42
CA ILE A 370 23.64 21.65 15.46
C ILE A 370 23.68 23.19 15.41
N ALA A 371 24.81 23.74 14.97
CA ALA A 371 24.98 25.16 14.71
C ALA A 371 23.83 25.75 13.88
N ASP A 372 23.63 27.06 14.07
CA ASP A 372 22.62 27.85 13.37
C ASP A 372 21.21 27.23 13.50
N SER A 373 20.59 27.20 14.67
CA SER A 373 19.14 26.95 14.77
C SER A 373 18.68 25.62 14.13
N SER A 374 19.50 24.58 14.25
CA SER A 374 19.28 23.28 13.61
C SER A 374 19.29 22.17 14.65
N ILE A 375 18.44 21.16 14.46
CA ILE A 375 18.43 19.95 15.27
C ILE A 375 18.68 18.72 14.39
N CYS A 376 19.34 17.74 14.96
CA CYS A 376 19.60 16.43 14.38
C CYS A 376 18.93 15.36 15.22
N LEU A 377 18.30 14.39 14.58
CA LEU A 377 17.88 13.15 15.23
C LEU A 377 18.51 11.97 14.49
N GLU A 378 19.24 11.14 15.22
CA GLU A 378 19.69 9.83 14.77
C GLU A 378 18.78 8.75 15.34
N ALA A 379 18.42 7.77 14.51
CA ALA A 379 17.56 6.65 14.88
C ALA A 379 18.19 5.32 14.45
N TRP A 380 18.12 4.32 15.32
CA TRP A 380 18.58 2.95 15.06
C TRP A 380 17.38 2.03 15.02
N VAL A 381 17.19 1.37 13.87
CA VAL A 381 16.09 0.43 13.71
C VAL A 381 16.36 -0.82 14.55
N LYS A 382 15.37 -1.22 15.34
CA LYS A 382 15.45 -2.42 16.19
C LYS A 382 15.77 -3.66 15.36
N ASN A 383 16.61 -4.55 15.90
CA ASN A 383 16.93 -5.85 15.32
C ASN A 383 17.56 -5.81 13.89
N GLY A 384 17.99 -4.64 13.41
CA GLY A 384 18.54 -4.44 12.07
C GLY A 384 19.86 -3.68 12.04
N SER A 385 20.44 -3.58 10.86
CA SER A 385 21.67 -2.80 10.61
C SER A 385 21.36 -1.38 10.12
N MET A 386 20.08 -1.07 9.90
CA MET A 386 19.63 0.22 9.39
C MET A 386 19.75 1.33 10.43
N ARG A 387 20.30 2.46 10.00
CA ARG A 387 20.41 3.70 10.78
C ARG A 387 19.92 4.86 9.93
N GLY A 388 19.24 5.80 10.55
CA GLY A 388 18.74 7.01 9.92
C GLY A 388 19.26 8.27 10.61
N THR A 389 19.45 9.34 9.86
CA THR A 389 19.64 10.70 10.37
C THR A 389 18.61 11.65 9.76
N VAL A 390 18.08 12.56 10.57
CA VAL A 390 17.21 13.67 10.15
C VAL A 390 17.81 14.98 10.61
N PHE A 391 17.81 15.96 9.71
CA PHE A 391 18.17 17.33 10.01
C PHE A 391 16.97 18.25 9.82
N VAL A 392 16.75 19.14 10.80
CA VAL A 392 15.72 20.17 10.74
C VAL A 392 16.36 21.53 10.98
N LYS A 393 16.09 22.49 10.11
CA LYS A 393 16.57 23.87 10.21
C LYS A 393 15.37 24.79 10.28
N LEU A 394 15.43 25.75 11.20
CA LEU A 394 14.43 26.78 11.33
C LEU A 394 15.05 28.15 10.98
N LYS A 395 14.37 28.89 10.11
CA LYS A 395 14.69 30.28 9.77
C LYS A 395 13.50 31.17 10.06
N LEU A 396 13.75 32.32 10.66
CA LEU A 396 12.72 33.29 11.02
C LEU A 396 12.86 34.57 10.20
N LYS A 397 11.72 35.19 9.90
CA LYS A 397 11.65 36.60 9.52
C LYS A 397 11.12 37.36 10.73
N GLY A 398 11.99 38.17 11.35
CA GLY A 398 11.67 38.79 12.65
C GLY A 398 11.54 37.77 13.80
N GLY A 399 11.34 38.27 15.02
CA GLY A 399 11.19 37.43 16.20
C GLY A 399 12.51 36.92 16.79
N GLN A 400 12.39 35.99 17.74
CA GLN A 400 13.50 35.37 18.47
C GLN A 400 13.38 33.85 18.44
N LEU A 401 14.55 33.19 18.43
CA LEU A 401 14.66 31.75 18.54
C LEU A 401 15.58 31.38 19.71
N SER A 402 15.15 30.43 20.54
CA SER A 402 15.97 29.84 21.60
C SER A 402 15.78 28.34 21.67
N TYR A 403 16.68 27.65 22.38
CA TYR A 403 16.51 26.26 22.77
C TYR A 403 15.91 26.17 24.17
N ASP A 404 15.08 25.17 24.40
CA ASP A 404 14.58 24.77 25.73
C ASP A 404 14.54 23.25 25.82
N GLY A 405 15.54 22.68 26.50
CA GLY A 405 15.84 21.25 26.41
C GLY A 405 16.08 20.85 24.95
N ASP A 406 15.35 19.84 24.49
CA ASP A 406 15.44 19.27 23.13
C ASP A 406 14.55 19.99 22.10
N GLU A 407 13.96 21.13 22.47
CA GLU A 407 12.96 21.82 21.67
C GLU A 407 13.43 23.22 21.24
N LEU A 408 12.91 23.66 20.09
CA LEU A 408 13.12 25.00 19.55
C LEU A 408 11.93 25.90 19.89
N LEU A 409 12.19 27.02 20.53
CA LEU A 409 11.20 28.03 20.91
C LEU A 409 11.25 29.21 19.95
N VAL A 410 10.14 29.48 19.27
CA VAL A 410 9.94 30.68 18.44
C VAL A 410 9.03 31.65 19.16
N ASN A 411 9.49 32.89 19.29
CA ASN A 411 8.71 33.98 19.86
C ASN A 411 8.59 35.16 18.90
N GLN A 412 7.34 35.58 18.65
CA GLN A 412 7.01 36.84 17.98
C GLN A 412 7.66 37.01 16.60
N ALA A 413 7.71 35.94 15.79
CA ALA A 413 8.14 36.02 14.41
C ALA A 413 7.03 36.57 13.50
N ASP A 414 7.41 37.11 12.34
CA ASP A 414 6.48 37.46 11.26
C ASP A 414 6.19 36.21 10.40
N GLU A 415 7.22 35.39 10.18
CA GLU A 415 7.15 34.15 9.41
C GLU A 415 8.24 33.18 9.92
N ALA A 416 7.94 31.87 9.85
CA ALA A 416 8.90 30.81 10.09
C ALA A 416 8.97 29.84 8.90
N GLN A 417 10.19 29.46 8.53
CA GLN A 417 10.49 28.53 7.43
C GLN A 417 11.29 27.35 7.97
N LEU A 418 10.77 26.14 7.79
CA LEU A 418 11.38 24.89 8.22
C LEU A 418 11.85 24.10 7.01
N TYR A 419 13.05 23.51 7.13
CA TYR A 419 13.63 22.60 6.16
C TYR A 419 13.90 21.28 6.87
N LEU A 420 13.31 20.18 6.39
CA LEU A 420 13.57 18.83 6.89
C LEU A 420 14.19 17.98 5.78
N SER A 421 15.31 17.33 6.08
CA SER A 421 15.94 16.33 5.21
C SER A 421 16.32 15.12 6.04
N ALA A 422 16.12 13.92 5.48
CA ALA A 422 16.52 12.66 6.12
C ALA A 422 17.43 11.84 5.21
N ALA A 423 18.16 10.88 5.76
CA ALA A 423 18.89 9.86 5.00
C ALA A 423 19.11 8.63 5.87
N THR A 424 19.34 7.49 5.23
CA THR A 424 19.76 6.27 5.92
C THR A 424 21.14 5.82 5.44
N ASN A 425 21.70 4.83 6.11
CA ASN A 425 22.91 4.14 5.66
C ASN A 425 22.67 3.16 4.50
N PHE A 426 21.47 3.11 3.89
CA PHE A 426 21.22 2.31 2.69
C PHE A 426 21.99 2.83 1.48
N LYS A 427 22.71 1.94 0.80
CA LYS A 427 23.39 2.23 -0.48
C LYS A 427 22.87 1.36 -1.62
N SER A 428 22.67 0.08 -1.35
CA SER A 428 22.00 -0.88 -2.23
C SER A 428 21.46 -2.05 -1.41
N TYR A 429 20.71 -2.95 -2.04
CA TYR A 429 20.20 -4.15 -1.36
C TYR A 429 21.30 -5.07 -0.77
N GLN A 430 22.55 -4.87 -1.18
CA GLN A 430 23.72 -5.64 -0.71
C GLN A 430 24.67 -4.83 0.18
N GLN A 431 24.50 -3.52 0.28
CA GLN A 431 25.51 -2.63 0.86
C GLN A 431 24.91 -1.52 1.70
N LEU A 432 25.58 -1.27 2.83
CA LEU A 432 25.38 -0.10 3.67
C LEU A 432 26.57 0.87 3.51
N ASP A 433 26.34 2.15 3.78
CA ASP A 433 27.37 3.20 3.82
C ASP A 433 27.40 3.90 5.18
N GLU A 434 28.46 3.70 5.96
CA GLU A 434 28.65 4.35 7.26
C GLU A 434 28.92 5.86 7.14
N LYS A 435 29.26 6.38 5.96
CA LYS A 435 29.49 7.82 5.74
C LYS A 435 28.22 8.60 5.42
N TYR A 436 27.07 7.93 5.35
CA TYR A 436 25.78 8.51 4.94
C TYR A 436 25.43 9.80 5.70
N ALA A 437 25.61 9.82 7.03
CA ALA A 437 25.22 10.95 7.86
C ALA A 437 26.05 12.21 7.56
N ALA A 438 27.36 12.05 7.36
CA ALA A 438 28.24 13.16 6.98
C ALA A 438 27.90 13.70 5.59
N VAL A 439 27.62 12.82 4.62
CA VAL A 439 27.21 13.22 3.26
C VAL A 439 25.86 13.95 3.29
N ALA A 440 24.91 13.45 4.08
CA ALA A 440 23.59 14.06 4.26
C ALA A 440 23.69 15.44 4.93
N LEU A 441 24.54 15.59 5.95
CA LEU A 441 24.79 16.87 6.61
C LEU A 441 25.36 17.92 5.65
N GLU A 442 26.32 17.55 4.79
CA GLU A 442 26.89 18.48 3.80
C GLU A 442 25.87 18.90 2.73
N ARG A 443 24.99 17.99 2.30
CA ARG A 443 23.86 18.33 1.42
C ARG A 443 22.89 19.28 2.12
N PHE A 444 22.57 19.01 3.38
CA PHE A 444 21.67 19.83 4.19
C PHE A 444 22.21 21.25 4.44
N LYS A 445 23.51 21.40 4.73
CA LYS A 445 24.16 22.72 4.85
C LYS A 445 24.11 23.53 3.55
N LYS A 446 24.12 22.88 2.39
CA LYS A 446 23.96 23.55 1.09
C LYS A 446 22.50 23.95 0.86
N LEU A 447 21.56 23.03 1.08
CA LEU A 447 20.12 23.28 0.98
C LEU A 447 19.69 24.50 1.80
N THR A 448 20.11 24.55 3.05
CA THR A 448 19.72 25.60 4.01
C THR A 448 20.34 26.96 3.71
N LYS A 449 21.24 27.10 2.73
CA LYS A 449 21.71 28.41 2.24
C LYS A 449 20.81 28.99 1.15
N LEU A 450 19.99 28.16 0.51
CA LEU A 450 19.11 28.57 -0.57
C LEU A 450 17.89 29.36 -0.04
N ASN A 451 17.38 30.24 -0.88
CA ASN A 451 16.18 31.02 -0.59
C ASN A 451 14.95 30.11 -0.67
N PHE A 452 14.08 30.16 0.36
CA PHE A 452 12.92 29.28 0.46
C PHE A 452 11.90 29.51 -0.66
N ASP A 453 11.67 30.76 -1.06
CA ASP A 453 10.74 31.09 -2.15
C ASP A 453 11.21 30.50 -3.47
N GLN A 454 12.51 30.59 -3.76
CA GLN A 454 13.12 29.97 -4.94
C GLN A 454 12.97 28.45 -4.92
N LEU A 455 13.22 27.80 -3.77
CA LEU A 455 13.03 26.36 -3.62
C LEU A 455 11.57 25.94 -3.84
N TYR A 456 10.62 26.72 -3.33
CA TYR A 456 9.19 26.48 -3.54
C TYR A 456 8.78 26.65 -5.02
N GLN A 457 9.37 27.61 -5.74
CA GLN A 457 9.15 27.73 -7.19
C GLN A 457 9.75 26.55 -7.98
N ILE A 458 10.93 26.06 -7.57
CA ILE A 458 11.55 24.86 -8.15
C ILE A 458 10.66 23.64 -7.93
N HIS A 459 10.14 23.45 -6.72
CA HIS A 459 9.16 22.42 -6.40
C HIS A 459 7.95 22.47 -7.33
N GLN A 460 7.28 23.62 -7.39
CA GLN A 460 6.07 23.77 -8.23
C GLN A 460 6.37 23.46 -9.70
N LYS A 461 7.48 23.98 -10.23
CA LYS A 461 7.87 23.73 -11.63
C LYS A 461 8.12 22.24 -11.90
N ASP A 462 8.80 21.54 -11.01
CA ASP A 462 9.05 20.09 -11.15
C ASP A 462 7.75 19.30 -11.09
N TYR A 463 6.93 19.55 -10.08
CA TYR A 463 5.67 18.86 -9.84
C TYR A 463 4.67 19.08 -10.98
N GLN A 464 4.44 20.34 -11.37
CA GLN A 464 3.46 20.71 -12.40
C GLN A 464 3.84 20.18 -13.79
N ARG A 465 5.14 20.02 -14.07
CA ARG A 465 5.62 19.38 -15.32
C ARG A 465 5.11 17.94 -15.48
N LEU A 466 4.84 17.24 -14.39
CA LEU A 466 4.26 15.89 -14.38
C LEU A 466 2.73 15.97 -14.29
N TYR A 467 2.22 16.75 -13.33
CA TYR A 467 0.79 16.81 -13.02
C TYR A 467 -0.04 17.34 -14.21
N HIS A 468 0.39 18.44 -14.85
CA HIS A 468 -0.35 19.11 -15.94
C HIS A 468 -0.35 18.36 -17.28
N ARG A 469 0.31 17.20 -17.39
CA ARG A 469 0.28 16.37 -18.61
C ARG A 469 -1.09 15.77 -18.89
N PHE A 470 -1.94 15.64 -17.87
CA PHE A 470 -3.23 15.00 -18.00
C PHE A 470 -4.33 15.73 -17.23
N VAL A 471 -5.49 15.80 -17.88
CA VAL A 471 -6.69 16.47 -17.40
C VAL A 471 -7.84 15.49 -17.53
N VAL A 472 -8.68 15.41 -16.51
CA VAL A 472 -9.90 14.59 -16.50
C VAL A 472 -11.01 15.38 -15.83
N GLU A 473 -12.16 15.45 -16.49
CA GLU A 473 -13.35 16.11 -15.97
C GLU A 473 -14.59 15.29 -16.35
N PHE A 474 -15.45 15.00 -15.38
CA PHE A 474 -16.71 14.28 -15.60
C PHE A 474 -17.89 15.09 -15.01
N GLY A 475 -19.03 15.11 -15.70
CA GLY A 475 -20.28 15.70 -15.23
C GLY A 475 -20.39 17.23 -15.30
N GLY A 476 -19.42 17.94 -15.92
CA GLY A 476 -19.41 19.40 -16.02
C GLY A 476 -19.04 20.12 -14.70
N VAL A 477 -19.42 21.40 -14.55
CA VAL A 477 -19.16 22.16 -13.30
C VAL A 477 -20.09 21.65 -12.21
N ASN A 478 -19.52 20.95 -11.22
CA ASN A 478 -20.28 20.31 -10.15
C ASN A 478 -20.21 21.15 -8.86
N GLN A 479 -21.36 21.58 -8.33
CA GLN A 479 -21.43 22.30 -7.06
C GLN A 479 -20.95 21.44 -5.87
N LEU A 480 -20.90 20.12 -6.00
CA LEU A 480 -20.44 19.20 -4.96
C LEU A 480 -18.93 19.27 -4.70
N ASP A 481 -18.15 19.93 -5.56
CA ASP A 481 -16.71 20.13 -5.33
C ASP A 481 -16.44 21.08 -4.14
N THR A 482 -17.47 21.75 -3.60
CA THR A 482 -17.35 22.70 -2.49
C THR A 482 -17.69 22.12 -1.11
N ILE A 483 -17.92 20.80 -0.98
CA ILE A 483 -18.13 20.16 0.33
C ILE A 483 -16.87 19.40 0.78
N PRO A 484 -16.61 19.26 2.10
CA PRO A 484 -15.52 18.45 2.63
C PRO A 484 -15.57 17.00 2.14
N ILE A 485 -14.39 16.41 1.92
CA ILE A 485 -14.26 15.12 1.23
C ILE A 485 -14.89 13.95 2.01
N ASP A 486 -14.88 13.98 3.35
CA ASP A 486 -15.50 12.96 4.20
C ASP A 486 -17.02 12.91 4.00
N ARG A 487 -17.67 14.07 3.95
CA ARG A 487 -19.10 14.21 3.65
C ARG A 487 -19.40 13.86 2.19
N ARG A 488 -18.47 14.17 1.27
CA ARG A 488 -18.60 13.84 -0.15
C ARG A 488 -18.58 12.33 -0.39
N LEU A 489 -17.68 11.60 0.26
CA LEU A 489 -17.62 10.12 0.22
C LEU A 489 -18.90 9.48 0.75
N GLN A 490 -19.43 9.99 1.87
CA GLN A 490 -20.71 9.50 2.42
C GLN A 490 -21.86 9.66 1.42
N ARG A 491 -21.93 10.82 0.75
CA ARG A 491 -22.96 11.10 -0.25
C ARG A 491 -22.84 10.23 -1.51
N ALA A 492 -21.61 9.93 -1.94
CA ALA A 492 -21.33 9.14 -3.14
C ALA A 492 -21.85 7.69 -3.06
N VAL A 493 -22.21 7.20 -1.88
CA VAL A 493 -22.88 5.90 -1.70
C VAL A 493 -24.26 5.90 -2.36
N GLU A 494 -25.04 6.95 -2.14
CA GLU A 494 -26.45 7.03 -2.58
C GLU A 494 -26.62 7.80 -3.90
N HIS A 495 -25.70 8.71 -4.22
CA HIS A 495 -25.80 9.58 -5.38
C HIS A 495 -24.57 9.49 -6.28
N ALA A 496 -24.78 9.65 -7.59
CA ALA A 496 -23.68 9.78 -8.53
C ALA A 496 -22.89 11.07 -8.27
N ASP A 497 -21.57 10.96 -8.23
CA ASP A 497 -20.64 12.10 -8.16
C ASP A 497 -19.50 11.88 -9.16
N PRO A 498 -19.73 12.13 -10.46
CA PRO A 498 -18.70 11.99 -11.48
C PRO A 498 -17.46 12.85 -11.20
N GLY A 499 -17.62 14.01 -10.56
CA GLY A 499 -16.49 14.85 -10.14
C GLY A 499 -15.58 14.17 -9.12
N LEU A 500 -16.15 13.36 -8.21
CA LEU A 500 -15.37 12.59 -7.24
C LEU A 500 -14.56 11.47 -7.93
N VAL A 501 -15.14 10.84 -8.96
CA VAL A 501 -14.45 9.83 -9.77
C VAL A 501 -13.27 10.46 -10.51
N ALA A 502 -13.44 11.66 -11.07
CA ALA A 502 -12.34 12.42 -11.70
C ALA A 502 -11.24 12.80 -10.68
N LEU A 503 -11.64 13.28 -9.49
CA LEU A 503 -10.72 13.59 -8.39
C LEU A 503 -9.93 12.35 -7.96
N TYR A 504 -10.57 11.17 -7.90
CA TYR A 504 -9.90 9.92 -7.53
C TYR A 504 -8.79 9.53 -8.51
N VAL A 505 -9.03 9.68 -9.82
CA VAL A 505 -8.00 9.44 -10.85
C VAL A 505 -6.83 10.42 -10.69
N GLN A 506 -7.10 11.71 -10.46
CA GLN A 506 -6.04 12.70 -10.23
C GLN A 506 -5.31 12.48 -8.90
N PHE A 507 -6.00 11.97 -7.88
CA PHE A 507 -5.40 11.63 -6.60
C PHE A 507 -4.42 10.46 -6.75
N ALA A 508 -4.77 9.41 -7.51
CA ALA A 508 -3.83 8.34 -7.82
C ALA A 508 -2.58 8.86 -8.56
N ARG A 509 -2.73 9.73 -9.58
CA ARG A 509 -1.58 10.38 -10.24
C ARG A 509 -0.73 11.19 -9.27
N TYR A 510 -1.37 11.94 -8.38
CA TYR A 510 -0.67 12.68 -7.32
C TYR A 510 0.14 11.75 -6.41
N LEU A 511 -0.45 10.66 -5.91
CA LEU A 511 0.23 9.70 -5.06
C LEU A 511 1.46 9.11 -5.74
N GLN A 512 1.36 8.79 -7.04
CA GLN A 512 2.49 8.28 -7.80
C GLN A 512 3.62 9.31 -7.93
N ILE A 513 3.31 10.57 -8.26
CA ILE A 513 4.29 11.67 -8.30
C ILE A 513 4.92 11.87 -6.91
N ALA A 514 4.16 11.69 -5.84
CA ALA A 514 4.62 11.89 -4.48
C ALA A 514 5.44 10.71 -3.93
N ALA A 515 5.30 9.50 -4.46
CA ALA A 515 5.87 8.28 -3.87
C ALA A 515 6.76 7.44 -4.80
N SER A 516 6.82 7.72 -6.10
CA SER A 516 7.74 7.05 -7.03
C SER A 516 8.38 8.07 -7.96
N ARG A 517 9.67 8.36 -7.76
CA ARG A 517 10.42 9.34 -8.56
C ARG A 517 11.76 8.75 -8.97
N GLU A 518 12.34 9.27 -10.05
CA GLU A 518 13.67 8.83 -10.49
C GLU A 518 14.68 8.85 -9.33
N GLY A 519 15.37 7.73 -9.14
CA GLY A 519 16.34 7.55 -8.06
C GLY A 519 15.77 7.16 -6.70
N SER A 520 14.44 7.01 -6.58
CA SER A 520 13.77 6.48 -5.39
C SER A 520 13.68 4.93 -5.44
N GLN A 521 13.16 4.33 -4.38
CA GLN A 521 12.61 2.97 -4.37
C GLN A 521 11.20 2.97 -4.97
N PRO A 522 10.71 1.80 -5.44
CA PRO A 522 9.32 1.69 -5.87
C PRO A 522 8.35 1.85 -4.70
N MET A 523 7.09 2.18 -5.00
CA MET A 523 6.01 2.23 -4.01
C MET A 523 5.77 0.86 -3.40
N ASN A 524 5.83 0.77 -2.07
CA ASN A 524 5.47 -0.41 -1.32
C ASN A 524 3.94 -0.46 -1.08
N LEU A 525 3.45 -1.41 -0.27
CA LEU A 525 2.02 -1.56 0.08
C LEU A 525 1.35 -0.28 0.61
N GLN A 526 2.11 0.69 1.12
CA GLN A 526 1.62 1.96 1.65
C GLN A 526 2.25 3.18 0.93
N GLY A 527 2.83 2.97 -0.26
CA GLY A 527 3.59 3.96 -1.00
C GLY A 527 4.90 4.26 -0.30
N ILE A 528 4.91 5.34 0.48
CA ILE A 528 6.00 5.76 1.38
C ILE A 528 5.48 6.30 2.73
N TRP A 529 4.21 6.08 3.06
CA TRP A 529 3.57 6.64 4.26
C TRP A 529 3.17 5.52 5.23
N ASN A 530 3.89 5.43 6.34
CA ASN A 530 3.65 4.43 7.37
C ASN A 530 3.91 5.03 8.76
N PRO A 531 2.94 5.00 9.71
CA PRO A 531 3.14 5.48 11.06
C PRO A 531 3.56 4.37 12.06
N PHE A 532 3.63 3.10 11.67
CA PHE A 532 3.77 1.97 12.60
C PHE A 532 5.13 1.26 12.47
N LEU A 533 5.74 0.90 13.61
CA LEU A 533 6.92 0.02 13.62
C LEU A 533 6.58 -1.42 13.20
N GLU A 534 5.34 -1.85 13.43
CA GLU A 534 4.80 -3.14 12.99
C GLU A 534 3.65 -2.94 11.98
N PRO A 535 3.94 -2.45 10.75
CA PRO A 535 2.90 -2.22 9.76
C PRO A 535 2.31 -3.53 9.25
N SER A 536 1.06 -3.49 8.82
CA SER A 536 0.38 -4.65 8.25
C SER A 536 1.13 -5.20 7.03
N TRP A 537 1.37 -6.51 7.05
CA TRP A 537 2.20 -7.23 6.07
C TRP A 537 3.61 -6.65 5.91
N GLY A 538 4.12 -5.96 6.93
CA GLY A 538 5.42 -5.28 6.92
C GLY A 538 5.50 -4.08 5.97
N SER A 539 4.39 -3.66 5.36
CA SER A 539 4.35 -2.66 4.29
C SER A 539 5.40 -2.95 3.19
N LYS A 540 5.50 -4.23 2.80
CA LYS A 540 6.53 -4.76 1.89
C LYS A 540 6.17 -4.57 0.42
N TYR A 541 6.83 -5.33 -0.45
CA TYR A 541 6.47 -5.47 -1.85
C TYR A 541 5.83 -6.84 -2.06
N THR A 542 4.50 -6.90 -2.08
CA THR A 542 3.75 -8.12 -2.39
C THR A 542 3.52 -8.19 -3.90
N THR A 543 4.04 -9.23 -4.54
CA THR A 543 4.21 -9.34 -6.01
C THR A 543 3.30 -10.39 -6.64
N ASN A 544 2.20 -10.71 -5.97
CA ASN A 544 1.13 -11.57 -6.50
C ASN A 544 -0.15 -10.78 -6.83
N ILE A 545 -0.08 -9.44 -6.82
CA ILE A 545 -1.10 -8.48 -7.27
C ILE A 545 -0.71 -7.03 -6.91
N ASN A 546 -0.24 -6.78 -5.69
CA ASN A 546 -0.23 -5.44 -5.10
C ASN A 546 0.83 -4.51 -5.73
N LEU A 547 2.08 -4.96 -5.83
CA LEU A 547 3.16 -4.18 -6.46
C LEU A 547 2.84 -3.92 -7.94
N GLU A 548 2.28 -4.89 -8.62
CA GLU A 548 1.86 -4.76 -10.02
C GLU A 548 0.76 -3.70 -10.14
N MET A 549 -0.26 -3.79 -9.27
CA MET A 549 -1.39 -2.86 -9.22
C MET A 549 -0.95 -1.42 -8.98
N ASN A 550 0.07 -1.20 -8.15
CA ASN A 550 0.66 0.12 -7.91
C ASN A 550 1.10 0.83 -9.21
N TYR A 551 1.42 0.08 -10.26
CA TYR A 551 1.95 0.63 -11.52
C TYR A 551 1.05 0.43 -12.75
N TRP A 552 -0.10 -0.24 -12.64
CA TRP A 552 -1.04 -0.39 -13.75
C TRP A 552 -1.40 0.92 -14.47
N PRO A 553 -1.74 2.02 -13.75
CA PRO A 553 -2.15 3.24 -14.44
C PRO A 553 -0.99 4.08 -15.00
N THR A 554 0.27 3.76 -14.67
CA THR A 554 1.42 4.66 -14.86
C THR A 554 1.60 5.13 -16.30
N GLU A 555 1.58 4.18 -17.24
CA GLU A 555 1.76 4.49 -18.66
C GLU A 555 0.54 5.25 -19.19
N ALA A 556 -0.66 4.69 -18.98
CA ALA A 556 -1.90 5.25 -19.51
C ALA A 556 -2.18 6.66 -18.98
N LEU A 557 -1.79 6.97 -17.74
CA LEU A 557 -1.94 8.28 -17.09
C LEU A 557 -0.72 9.21 -17.27
N ASN A 558 0.15 8.91 -18.24
CA ASN A 558 1.21 9.80 -18.72
C ASN A 558 2.24 10.16 -17.63
N LEU A 559 2.74 9.12 -16.96
CA LEU A 559 3.75 9.20 -15.89
C LEU A 559 4.86 8.15 -16.09
N SER A 560 5.18 7.78 -17.34
CA SER A 560 6.11 6.70 -17.67
C SER A 560 7.46 6.76 -16.94
N GLU A 561 8.02 7.95 -16.72
CA GLU A 561 9.29 8.08 -15.98
C GLU A 561 9.21 7.63 -14.51
N LEU A 562 8.01 7.55 -13.94
CA LEU A 562 7.79 7.14 -12.56
C LEU A 562 7.82 5.62 -12.38
N GLN A 563 7.94 4.83 -13.45
CA GLN A 563 8.22 3.39 -13.35
C GLN A 563 9.71 3.07 -13.13
N GLN A 564 10.61 4.04 -13.31
CA GLN A 564 12.05 3.81 -13.22
C GLN A 564 12.48 3.08 -11.92
N PRO A 565 11.93 3.40 -10.73
CA PRO A 565 12.24 2.65 -9.51
C PRO A 565 11.84 1.18 -9.56
N LEU A 566 10.70 0.84 -10.18
CA LEU A 566 10.29 -0.55 -10.39
C LEU A 566 11.26 -1.27 -11.32
N PHE A 567 11.66 -0.62 -12.41
CA PHE A 567 12.60 -1.24 -13.36
C PHE A 567 13.98 -1.47 -12.74
N GLN A 568 14.44 -0.58 -11.85
CA GLN A 568 15.67 -0.79 -11.08
C GLN A 568 15.52 -1.96 -10.11
N MET A 569 14.41 -2.05 -9.39
CA MET A 569 14.13 -3.21 -8.54
C MET A 569 14.13 -4.52 -9.34
N ILE A 570 13.54 -4.56 -10.53
CA ILE A 570 13.53 -5.75 -11.39
C ILE A 570 14.96 -6.18 -11.77
N ARG A 571 15.89 -5.24 -12.01
CA ARG A 571 17.31 -5.56 -12.24
C ARG A 571 17.95 -6.22 -11.02
N ASP A 572 17.69 -5.67 -9.83
CA ASP A 572 18.25 -6.24 -8.60
C ASP A 572 17.67 -7.65 -8.34
N LEU A 573 16.36 -7.83 -8.57
CA LEU A 573 15.66 -9.11 -8.42
C LEU A 573 16.09 -10.14 -9.47
N HIS A 574 16.45 -9.72 -10.68
CA HIS A 574 17.05 -10.60 -11.69
C HIS A 574 18.35 -11.22 -11.16
N VAL A 575 19.20 -10.42 -10.52
CA VAL A 575 20.45 -10.90 -9.92
C VAL A 575 20.18 -11.78 -8.70
N ALA A 576 19.35 -11.32 -7.75
CA ALA A 576 19.05 -12.06 -6.53
C ALA A 576 18.30 -13.38 -6.80
N GLY A 577 17.33 -13.34 -7.71
CA GLY A 577 16.46 -14.45 -8.08
C GLY A 577 17.16 -15.53 -8.90
N ALA A 578 18.31 -15.24 -9.52
CA ALA A 578 19.13 -16.25 -10.18
C ALA A 578 19.69 -17.28 -9.19
N GLU A 579 20.11 -16.84 -8.00
CA GLU A 579 20.53 -17.76 -6.94
C GLU A 579 19.34 -18.58 -6.42
N THR A 580 18.15 -17.97 -6.30
CA THR A 580 16.94 -18.72 -5.93
C THR A 580 16.56 -19.77 -6.96
N ALA A 581 16.61 -19.45 -8.26
CA ALA A 581 16.32 -20.39 -9.34
C ALA A 581 17.23 -21.62 -9.27
N LYS A 582 18.52 -21.40 -8.99
CA LYS A 582 19.51 -22.46 -8.80
C LYS A 582 19.25 -23.27 -7.52
N GLU A 583 19.14 -22.63 -6.36
CA GLU A 583 19.08 -23.33 -5.07
C GLU A 583 17.78 -24.11 -4.86
N TYR A 584 16.65 -23.60 -5.36
CA TYR A 584 15.33 -24.21 -5.18
C TYR A 584 14.88 -25.08 -6.35
N TYR A 585 15.28 -24.73 -7.58
CA TYR A 585 14.73 -25.39 -8.77
C TYR A 585 15.79 -26.08 -9.63
N ALA A 586 17.08 -25.93 -9.30
CA ALA A 586 18.19 -26.37 -10.14
C ALA A 586 18.02 -25.90 -11.61
N ALA A 587 17.43 -24.72 -11.78
CA ALA A 587 17.04 -24.16 -13.06
C ALA A 587 17.94 -22.98 -13.44
N ARG A 588 18.06 -22.71 -14.74
CA ARG A 588 18.62 -21.45 -15.25
C ARG A 588 17.65 -20.30 -15.02
N GLY A 589 18.08 -19.09 -15.34
CA GLY A 589 17.22 -17.92 -15.28
C GLY A 589 17.12 -17.34 -13.88
N TRP A 590 15.98 -16.71 -13.58
CA TRP A 590 15.70 -16.12 -12.28
C TRP A 590 14.22 -16.30 -11.90
N VAL A 591 13.95 -16.30 -10.60
CA VAL A 591 12.61 -16.47 -10.04
C VAL A 591 12.38 -15.52 -8.87
N LEU A 592 11.15 -15.06 -8.73
CA LEU A 592 10.64 -14.31 -7.59
C LEU A 592 9.29 -14.90 -7.19
N HIS A 593 9.10 -15.07 -5.88
CA HIS A 593 7.86 -15.58 -5.31
C HIS A 593 6.84 -14.46 -5.02
N HIS A 594 5.94 -14.62 -4.04
CA HIS A 594 4.85 -13.67 -3.82
C HIS A 594 5.21 -12.40 -3.04
N ASN A 595 6.43 -12.31 -2.48
CA ASN A 595 6.87 -11.12 -1.73
C ASN A 595 8.36 -10.85 -1.90
N THR A 596 8.74 -9.58 -1.81
CA THR A 596 10.12 -9.10 -1.63
C THR A 596 10.17 -7.88 -0.69
N ASP A 597 11.37 -7.40 -0.38
CA ASP A 597 11.62 -6.29 0.54
C ASP A 597 12.75 -5.37 0.02
N LEU A 598 13.20 -4.41 0.84
CA LEU A 598 14.33 -3.52 0.50
C LEU A 598 15.60 -4.29 0.12
N TRP A 599 15.82 -5.45 0.72
CA TRP A 599 17.00 -6.28 0.56
C TRP A 599 16.86 -7.34 -0.55
N ARG A 600 15.77 -7.28 -1.32
CA ARG A 600 15.53 -8.10 -2.52
C ARG A 600 15.49 -9.59 -2.23
N GLY A 601 14.86 -9.98 -1.12
CA GLY A 601 14.60 -11.40 -0.85
C GLY A 601 13.65 -12.01 -1.89
N THR A 602 14.10 -13.09 -2.56
CA THR A 602 13.37 -13.75 -3.66
C THR A 602 12.88 -15.15 -3.33
N ALA A 603 13.32 -15.75 -2.22
CA ALA A 603 12.90 -17.08 -1.76
C ALA A 603 11.44 -17.09 -1.26
N PRO A 604 10.73 -18.23 -1.27
CA PRO A 604 9.35 -18.33 -0.77
C PRO A 604 9.28 -18.09 0.75
N ILE A 605 8.27 -17.37 1.24
CA ILE A 605 8.15 -16.99 2.66
C ILE A 605 6.75 -17.27 3.25
N ASN A 606 6.55 -16.98 4.54
CA ASN A 606 5.30 -17.15 5.29
C ASN A 606 4.90 -18.62 5.51
N ASN A 607 4.36 -19.28 4.48
CA ASN A 607 3.87 -20.65 4.56
C ASN A 607 3.96 -21.33 3.19
N SER A 608 4.16 -22.65 3.17
CA SER A 608 4.28 -23.41 1.91
C SER A 608 3.00 -23.43 1.09
N ASN A 609 1.82 -23.26 1.70
CA ASN A 609 0.54 -23.32 1.00
C ASN A 609 0.20 -22.09 0.13
N HIS A 610 0.86 -20.95 0.35
CA HIS A 610 0.68 -19.73 -0.47
C HIS A 610 2.00 -19.04 -0.85
N GLY A 611 3.06 -19.21 -0.06
CA GLY A 611 4.36 -18.58 -0.31
C GLY A 611 5.16 -19.18 -1.45
N ILE A 612 4.88 -20.43 -1.83
CA ILE A 612 5.46 -21.07 -3.01
C ILE A 612 4.59 -20.74 -4.22
N TRP A 613 4.86 -19.58 -4.80
CA TRP A 613 4.21 -19.09 -6.03
C TRP A 613 5.27 -18.48 -6.96
N PRO A 614 5.83 -19.23 -7.93
CA PRO A 614 7.08 -18.87 -8.60
C PRO A 614 6.90 -17.93 -9.81
N THR A 615 5.75 -17.28 -9.99
CA THR A 615 5.43 -16.46 -11.17
C THR A 615 5.51 -14.95 -10.96
N GLY A 616 5.93 -14.48 -9.78
CA GLY A 616 6.05 -13.05 -9.49
C GLY A 616 7.02 -12.33 -10.44
N GLY A 617 8.18 -12.94 -10.67
CA GLY A 617 9.17 -12.38 -11.61
C GLY A 617 8.64 -12.29 -13.05
N ALA A 618 7.86 -13.26 -13.49
CA ALA A 618 7.25 -13.27 -14.82
C ALA A 618 6.16 -12.21 -14.97
N TRP A 619 5.37 -11.96 -13.93
CA TRP A 619 4.41 -10.85 -13.95
C TRP A 619 5.14 -9.49 -13.97
N LEU A 620 6.20 -9.31 -13.18
CA LEU A 620 7.00 -8.08 -13.25
C LEU A 620 7.63 -7.84 -14.64
N VAL A 621 8.00 -8.90 -15.38
CA VAL A 621 8.44 -8.78 -16.77
C VAL A 621 7.36 -8.17 -17.68
N ARG A 622 6.07 -8.40 -17.41
CA ARG A 622 4.97 -7.75 -18.15
C ARG A 622 5.07 -6.22 -18.06
N HIS A 623 5.52 -5.65 -16.93
CA HIS A 623 5.70 -4.19 -16.82
C HIS A 623 6.79 -3.65 -17.76
N LEU A 624 7.88 -4.40 -17.97
CA LEU A 624 8.91 -4.04 -18.95
C LEU A 624 8.35 -4.06 -20.37
N TRP A 625 7.53 -5.07 -20.68
CA TRP A 625 6.87 -5.18 -21.97
C TRP A 625 5.85 -4.07 -22.20
N GLU A 626 5.00 -3.78 -21.22
CA GLU A 626 4.04 -2.69 -21.27
C GLU A 626 4.75 -1.35 -21.49
N HIS A 627 5.84 -1.07 -20.78
CA HIS A 627 6.63 0.14 -21.02
C HIS A 627 7.07 0.28 -22.47
N TYR A 628 7.58 -0.80 -23.08
CA TYR A 628 7.87 -0.81 -24.52
C TYR A 628 6.61 -0.58 -25.37
N LEU A 629 5.48 -1.25 -25.08
CA LEU A 629 4.26 -1.07 -25.86
C LEU A 629 3.75 0.37 -25.83
N TYR A 630 3.85 1.08 -24.71
CA TYR A 630 3.41 2.47 -24.56
C TYR A 630 4.42 3.50 -25.08
N THR A 631 5.71 3.17 -25.19
CA THR A 631 6.77 4.12 -25.62
C THR A 631 7.33 3.86 -27.01
N GLN A 632 7.24 2.61 -27.47
CA GLN A 632 7.94 2.05 -28.63
C GLN A 632 9.47 2.21 -28.56
N ASP A 633 10.03 2.29 -27.35
CA ASP A 633 11.48 2.46 -27.15
C ASP A 633 12.23 1.13 -27.29
N LEU A 634 12.78 0.89 -28.48
CA LEU A 634 13.63 -0.28 -28.75
C LEU A 634 14.96 -0.27 -28.00
N HIS A 635 15.46 0.90 -27.57
CA HIS A 635 16.67 0.97 -26.75
C HIS A 635 16.40 0.40 -25.36
N PHE A 636 15.29 0.82 -24.74
CA PHE A 636 14.81 0.25 -23.49
C PHE A 636 14.60 -1.27 -23.62
N LEU A 637 13.87 -1.72 -24.65
CA LEU A 637 13.61 -3.14 -24.85
C LEU A 637 14.91 -3.95 -25.00
N LYS A 638 15.88 -3.42 -25.75
CA LYS A 638 17.20 -4.05 -25.92
C LYS A 638 17.96 -4.17 -24.61
N GLU A 639 17.86 -3.16 -23.75
CA GLU A 639 18.52 -3.11 -22.45
C GLU A 639 17.96 -4.16 -21.48
N TYR A 640 16.64 -4.33 -21.45
CA TYR A 640 15.93 -5.25 -20.55
C TYR A 640 15.74 -6.67 -21.12
N TYR A 641 15.98 -6.88 -22.40
CA TYR A 641 15.85 -8.19 -23.06
C TYR A 641 16.54 -9.36 -22.33
N PRO A 642 17.76 -9.22 -21.75
CA PRO A 642 18.36 -10.30 -20.97
C PRO A 642 17.49 -10.78 -19.80
N ILE A 643 16.78 -9.86 -19.12
CA ILE A 643 15.89 -10.19 -18.00
C ILE A 643 14.68 -10.99 -18.47
N ILE A 644 14.09 -10.60 -19.62
CA ILE A 644 12.98 -11.29 -20.27
C ILE A 644 13.39 -12.72 -20.66
N LYS A 645 14.56 -12.84 -21.31
CA LYS A 645 15.14 -14.12 -21.73
C LYS A 645 15.40 -15.03 -20.53
N ASP A 646 16.00 -14.50 -19.46
CA ASP A 646 16.34 -15.32 -18.30
C ASP A 646 15.10 -15.77 -17.53
N ALA A 647 14.06 -14.93 -17.40
CA ALA A 647 12.77 -15.38 -16.86
C ALA A 647 12.18 -16.53 -17.72
N THR A 648 12.30 -16.42 -19.04
CA THR A 648 11.84 -17.46 -19.98
C THR A 648 12.62 -18.77 -19.81
N LEU A 649 13.93 -18.69 -19.62
CA LEU A 649 14.78 -19.87 -19.36
C LEU A 649 14.41 -20.58 -18.05
N PHE A 650 14.02 -19.83 -17.01
CA PHE A 650 13.53 -20.44 -15.78
C PHE A 650 12.31 -21.32 -16.05
N PHE A 651 11.29 -20.81 -16.74
CA PHE A 651 10.08 -21.58 -17.03
C PHE A 651 10.30 -22.72 -18.03
N LYS A 652 11.26 -22.57 -18.96
CA LYS A 652 11.70 -23.67 -19.81
C LYS A 652 12.24 -24.86 -19.00
N ASP A 653 12.94 -24.60 -17.90
CA ASP A 653 13.50 -25.63 -17.02
C ASP A 653 12.52 -26.07 -15.92
N PHE A 654 11.57 -25.22 -15.54
CA PHE A 654 10.64 -25.47 -14.43
C PHE A 654 9.41 -26.29 -14.82
N LEU A 655 8.83 -26.05 -16.01
CA LEU A 655 7.64 -26.75 -16.48
C LEU A 655 7.89 -28.26 -16.60
N VAL A 656 6.92 -29.06 -16.16
CA VAL A 656 6.96 -30.52 -16.24
C VAL A 656 5.74 -31.06 -16.98
N LYS A 657 5.89 -32.20 -17.66
CA LYS A 657 4.76 -32.86 -18.32
C LYS A 657 3.88 -33.55 -17.28
N ASP A 658 2.62 -33.17 -17.25
CA ASP A 658 1.60 -33.83 -16.43
C ASP A 658 1.30 -35.22 -17.01
N LYS A 659 1.29 -36.24 -16.14
CA LYS A 659 1.13 -37.65 -16.56
C LYS A 659 -0.30 -38.01 -16.97
N VAL A 660 -1.30 -37.23 -16.53
CA VAL A 660 -2.71 -37.51 -16.78
C VAL A 660 -3.17 -36.83 -18.06
N THR A 661 -2.92 -35.53 -18.17
CA THR A 661 -3.37 -34.70 -19.29
C THR A 661 -2.37 -34.66 -20.45
N GLY A 662 -1.09 -34.91 -20.18
CA GLY A 662 -0.01 -34.77 -21.16
C GLY A 662 0.44 -33.33 -21.42
N TRP A 663 -0.19 -32.33 -20.79
CA TRP A 663 0.22 -30.92 -20.91
C TRP A 663 1.47 -30.61 -20.10
N LEU A 664 2.15 -29.52 -20.45
CA LEU A 664 3.16 -28.89 -19.60
C LEU A 664 2.47 -28.07 -18.51
N VAL A 665 2.86 -28.29 -17.25
CA VAL A 665 2.29 -27.61 -16.08
C VAL A 665 3.39 -27.09 -15.14
N SER A 666 3.11 -25.98 -14.46
CA SER A 666 3.89 -25.49 -13.32
C SER A 666 3.67 -26.37 -12.08
N SER A 667 4.75 -26.73 -11.39
CA SER A 667 4.65 -27.48 -10.14
C SER A 667 5.93 -27.42 -9.31
N PRO A 668 5.86 -27.24 -7.98
CA PRO A 668 4.68 -26.85 -7.20
C PRO A 668 4.35 -25.34 -7.33
N SER A 669 3.11 -24.95 -7.08
CA SER A 669 2.67 -23.54 -7.04
C SER A 669 1.38 -23.41 -6.21
N ASN A 670 0.69 -22.27 -6.24
CA ASN A 670 -0.67 -22.11 -5.74
C ASN A 670 -1.47 -21.12 -6.62
N SER A 671 -2.79 -21.08 -6.47
CA SER A 671 -3.58 -19.94 -6.93
C SER A 671 -3.65 -18.94 -5.78
N PRO A 672 -2.94 -17.79 -5.80
CA PRO A 672 -2.87 -16.91 -4.66
C PRO A 672 -4.27 -16.50 -4.18
N GLU A 673 -4.65 -16.65 -2.92
CA GLU A 673 -4.07 -17.46 -1.83
C GLU A 673 -5.08 -18.54 -1.40
N ASN A 674 -5.60 -19.27 -2.39
CA ASN A 674 -6.72 -20.20 -2.29
C ASN A 674 -6.31 -21.64 -2.70
N GLY A 675 -6.85 -22.64 -2.01
CA GLY A 675 -6.69 -24.06 -2.37
C GLY A 675 -5.36 -24.72 -1.99
N GLY A 676 -4.40 -23.99 -1.42
CA GLY A 676 -3.13 -24.52 -0.92
C GLY A 676 -2.08 -24.82 -2.00
N LEU A 677 -1.07 -25.64 -1.66
CA LEU A 677 0.00 -26.01 -2.58
C LEU A 677 -0.54 -27.00 -3.63
N VAL A 678 -0.50 -26.62 -4.90
CA VAL A 678 -1.09 -27.37 -6.02
C VAL A 678 -0.13 -27.51 -7.20
N LYS A 679 -0.58 -28.28 -8.19
CA LYS A 679 0.04 -28.43 -9.51
C LYS A 679 -0.84 -27.75 -10.56
N GLY A 680 -0.23 -26.92 -11.39
CA GLY A 680 -0.83 -26.30 -12.56
C GLY A 680 -2.07 -25.43 -12.29
N PRO A 681 -2.03 -24.44 -11.38
CA PRO A 681 -3.10 -23.45 -11.26
C PRO A 681 -3.19 -22.61 -12.55
N THR A 682 -4.41 -22.21 -12.93
CA THR A 682 -4.68 -21.49 -14.19
C THR A 682 -3.88 -20.18 -14.31
N MET A 683 -3.74 -19.44 -13.21
CA MET A 683 -2.99 -18.17 -13.18
C MET A 683 -1.55 -18.33 -13.67
N ASP A 684 -0.84 -19.37 -13.21
CA ASP A 684 0.54 -19.61 -13.60
C ASP A 684 0.65 -19.78 -15.10
N HIS A 685 -0.23 -20.59 -15.68
CA HIS A 685 -0.17 -20.91 -17.11
C HIS A 685 -0.49 -19.70 -17.98
N GLN A 686 -1.41 -18.83 -17.55
CA GLN A 686 -1.68 -17.56 -18.23
C GLN A 686 -0.45 -16.64 -18.20
N ILE A 687 0.20 -16.49 -17.05
CA ILE A 687 1.41 -15.66 -16.90
C ILE A 687 2.57 -16.23 -17.73
N ILE A 688 2.78 -17.55 -17.70
CA ILE A 688 3.89 -18.20 -18.41
C ILE A 688 3.69 -18.11 -19.94
N ARG A 689 2.46 -18.33 -20.44
CA ARG A 689 2.14 -18.11 -21.87
C ARG A 689 2.40 -16.66 -22.26
N SER A 690 1.97 -15.69 -21.44
CA SER A 690 2.26 -14.28 -21.70
C SER A 690 3.76 -13.99 -21.71
N LEU A 691 4.55 -14.56 -20.80
CA LEU A 691 6.01 -14.39 -20.80
C LEU A 691 6.65 -14.96 -22.07
N PHE A 692 6.21 -16.13 -22.52
CA PHE A 692 6.71 -16.75 -23.76
C PHE A 692 6.35 -15.90 -24.99
N ASP A 693 5.14 -15.34 -25.03
CA ASP A 693 4.72 -14.41 -26.09
C ASP A 693 5.52 -13.10 -26.06
N ILE A 694 5.84 -12.57 -24.88
CA ILE A 694 6.71 -11.39 -24.73
C ILE A 694 8.12 -11.69 -25.23
N PHE A 695 8.68 -12.85 -24.87
CA PHE A 695 9.99 -13.27 -25.32
C PHE A 695 10.04 -13.42 -26.84
N ASP A 696 9.04 -14.08 -27.45
CA ASP A 696 8.94 -14.23 -28.89
C ASP A 696 8.90 -12.88 -29.63
N GLN A 697 8.05 -11.97 -29.18
CA GLN A 697 7.92 -10.64 -29.78
C GLN A 697 9.19 -9.82 -29.61
N SER A 698 9.77 -9.80 -28.40
CA SER A 698 11.02 -9.08 -28.12
C SER A 698 12.19 -9.64 -28.92
N SER A 699 12.28 -10.96 -29.03
CA SER A 699 13.28 -11.68 -29.82
C SER A 699 13.19 -11.32 -31.31
N LYS A 700 11.97 -11.25 -31.87
CA LYS A 700 11.72 -10.84 -33.27
C LYS A 700 12.11 -9.39 -33.50
N LEU A 701 11.67 -8.48 -32.64
CA LEU A 701 11.98 -7.04 -32.73
C LEU A 701 13.48 -6.76 -32.67
N LEU A 702 14.22 -7.53 -31.86
CA LEU A 702 15.66 -7.37 -31.68
C LEU A 702 16.51 -8.30 -32.57
N VAL A 703 15.87 -9.19 -33.35
CA VAL A 703 16.51 -10.19 -34.21
C VAL A 703 17.52 -11.06 -33.44
N LYS A 704 17.08 -11.67 -32.33
CA LYS A 704 17.92 -12.49 -31.43
C LYS A 704 17.33 -13.87 -31.13
N ASP A 705 18.17 -14.83 -30.76
CA ASP A 705 17.77 -16.11 -30.14
C ASP A 705 16.73 -16.97 -30.90
N VAL A 706 16.76 -16.96 -32.23
CA VAL A 706 15.81 -17.68 -33.12
C VAL A 706 15.55 -19.13 -32.69
N GLN A 707 16.59 -19.94 -32.47
CA GLN A 707 16.42 -21.35 -32.08
C GLN A 707 15.78 -21.52 -30.70
N LEU A 708 16.11 -20.64 -29.74
CA LEU A 708 15.49 -20.67 -28.42
C LEU A 708 14.01 -20.28 -28.54
N ARG A 709 13.71 -19.23 -29.30
CA ARG A 709 12.33 -18.78 -29.58
C ARG A 709 11.49 -19.90 -30.18
N ASP A 710 11.98 -20.57 -31.22
CA ASP A 710 11.21 -21.63 -31.88
C ASP A 710 10.90 -22.78 -30.89
N SER A 711 11.88 -23.17 -30.05
CA SER A 711 11.67 -24.15 -28.97
C SER A 711 10.71 -23.67 -27.87
N ILE A 712 10.72 -22.38 -27.52
CA ILE A 712 9.82 -21.81 -26.51
C ILE A 712 8.38 -21.77 -27.04
N MET A 713 8.17 -21.44 -28.32
CA MET A 713 6.84 -21.44 -28.91
C MET A 713 6.26 -22.85 -29.04
N GLU A 714 7.07 -23.86 -29.36
CA GLU A 714 6.63 -25.26 -29.31
C GLU A 714 6.21 -25.69 -27.89
N MET A 715 6.93 -25.25 -26.86
CA MET A 715 6.55 -25.50 -25.47
C MET A 715 5.30 -24.73 -25.05
N ARG A 716 5.15 -23.47 -25.48
CA ARG A 716 3.99 -22.62 -25.19
C ARG A 716 2.69 -23.33 -25.55
N ASP A 717 2.63 -23.93 -26.73
CA ASP A 717 1.44 -24.60 -27.25
C ASP A 717 1.12 -25.92 -26.53
N GLN A 718 2.05 -26.44 -25.73
CA GLN A 718 1.86 -27.62 -24.88
C GLN A 718 1.46 -27.27 -23.44
N ILE A 719 1.51 -26.00 -23.04
CA ILE A 719 1.06 -25.56 -21.70
C ILE A 719 -0.44 -25.80 -21.56
N ALA A 720 -0.88 -26.28 -20.39
CA ALA A 720 -2.29 -26.54 -20.15
C ALA A 720 -3.17 -25.30 -20.46
N PRO A 721 -4.23 -25.45 -21.28
CA PRO A 721 -5.04 -24.33 -21.73
C PRO A 721 -6.00 -23.84 -20.63
N ASN A 722 -6.58 -22.67 -20.84
CA ASN A 722 -7.76 -22.24 -20.09
C ASN A 722 -8.93 -23.21 -20.32
N GLN A 723 -9.63 -23.61 -19.27
CA GLN A 723 -10.74 -24.57 -19.32
C GLN A 723 -12.04 -23.96 -18.77
N ILE A 724 -13.17 -24.38 -19.33
CA ILE A 724 -14.51 -24.01 -18.85
C ILE A 724 -15.04 -25.21 -18.06
N GLY A 725 -15.36 -24.98 -16.79
CA GLY A 725 -15.82 -26.02 -15.88
C GLY A 725 -17.33 -26.23 -15.89
N GLN A 726 -17.80 -27.13 -15.03
CA GLN A 726 -19.18 -27.62 -14.94
C GLN A 726 -20.23 -26.55 -14.58
N HIS A 727 -19.82 -25.43 -14.00
CA HIS A 727 -20.70 -24.30 -13.67
C HIS A 727 -20.67 -23.19 -14.74
N GLY A 728 -20.03 -23.45 -15.89
CA GLY A 728 -19.79 -22.48 -16.95
C GLY A 728 -18.72 -21.45 -16.60
N GLN A 729 -17.99 -21.65 -15.50
CA GLN A 729 -16.95 -20.77 -14.99
C GLN A 729 -15.60 -21.06 -15.66
N LEU A 730 -14.71 -20.07 -15.71
CA LEU A 730 -13.30 -20.33 -15.99
C LEU A 730 -12.72 -21.08 -14.79
N GLN A 731 -12.13 -22.26 -15.01
CA GLN A 731 -11.57 -23.07 -13.93
C GLN A 731 -10.35 -22.39 -13.27
N GLU A 732 -10.31 -22.36 -11.93
CA GLU A 732 -9.16 -21.86 -11.18
C GLU A 732 -8.01 -22.89 -11.12
N TRP A 733 -8.35 -24.18 -11.13
CA TRP A 733 -7.40 -25.29 -11.07
C TRP A 733 -7.46 -26.17 -12.33
N LEU A 734 -6.42 -26.97 -12.53
CA LEU A 734 -6.32 -27.91 -13.65
C LEU A 734 -7.51 -28.89 -13.70
N MET A 735 -7.96 -29.33 -12.52
CA MET A 735 -9.18 -30.12 -12.35
C MET A 735 -10.35 -29.18 -12.05
N ASP A 736 -11.55 -29.57 -12.47
CA ASP A 736 -12.79 -28.83 -12.24
C ASP A 736 -13.25 -28.96 -10.77
N LEU A 737 -12.66 -28.12 -9.90
CA LEU A 737 -12.83 -28.14 -8.44
C LEU A 737 -13.40 -26.83 -7.89
N ASP A 738 -13.78 -25.90 -8.76
CA ASP A 738 -14.33 -24.61 -8.38
C ASP A 738 -15.63 -24.75 -7.58
N ASP A 739 -15.63 -24.19 -6.37
CA ASP A 739 -16.82 -24.06 -5.54
C ASP A 739 -17.57 -22.75 -5.90
N PRO A 740 -18.82 -22.82 -6.41
CA PRO A 740 -19.62 -21.64 -6.77
C PRO A 740 -19.98 -20.74 -5.57
N GLU A 741 -19.90 -21.26 -4.34
CA GLU A 741 -20.14 -20.49 -3.11
C GLU A 741 -18.87 -19.80 -2.59
N ASN A 742 -17.71 -20.06 -3.18
CA ASN A 742 -16.46 -19.45 -2.76
C ASN A 742 -16.40 -17.95 -3.15
N LYS A 743 -16.45 -17.09 -2.13
CA LYS A 743 -16.35 -15.62 -2.22
C LYS A 743 -14.94 -15.08 -1.91
N HIS A 744 -13.89 -15.86 -2.20
CA HIS A 744 -12.52 -15.46 -1.92
C HIS A 744 -12.16 -14.13 -2.60
N ARG A 745 -11.39 -13.29 -1.91
CA ARG A 745 -11.00 -11.94 -2.37
C ARG A 745 -10.13 -11.94 -3.63
N HIS A 746 -9.36 -13.01 -3.87
CA HIS A 746 -8.60 -13.20 -5.11
C HIS A 746 -9.45 -13.88 -6.18
N VAL A 747 -9.22 -13.44 -7.42
CA VAL A 747 -9.75 -14.04 -8.66
C VAL A 747 -8.59 -14.28 -9.65
N SER A 748 -7.53 -14.87 -9.11
CA SER A 748 -6.21 -15.03 -9.73
C SER A 748 -6.24 -15.69 -11.11
N HIS A 749 -7.14 -16.64 -11.34
CA HIS A 749 -7.34 -17.29 -12.63
C HIS A 749 -7.94 -16.40 -13.72
N LEU A 750 -8.36 -15.18 -13.38
CA LEU A 750 -8.81 -14.18 -14.33
C LEU A 750 -7.67 -13.25 -14.79
N TRP A 751 -6.42 -13.50 -14.38
CA TRP A 751 -5.27 -12.69 -14.80
C TRP A 751 -5.18 -12.50 -16.32
N GLY A 752 -5.52 -13.53 -17.10
CA GLY A 752 -5.55 -13.51 -18.56
C GLY A 752 -6.59 -12.55 -19.16
N LEU A 753 -7.60 -12.13 -18.40
CA LEU A 753 -8.54 -11.06 -18.77
C LEU A 753 -7.98 -9.68 -18.43
N PHE A 754 -7.35 -9.55 -17.25
CA PHE A 754 -6.64 -8.35 -16.82
C PHE A 754 -5.64 -8.67 -15.68
N PRO A 755 -4.40 -8.19 -15.73
CA PRO A 755 -3.82 -7.28 -16.73
C PRO A 755 -3.36 -7.97 -18.03
N GLY A 756 -3.48 -9.30 -18.13
CA GLY A 756 -3.25 -10.03 -19.36
C GLY A 756 -4.23 -9.65 -20.48
N ASP A 757 -4.05 -10.30 -21.62
CA ASP A 757 -4.79 -10.05 -22.86
C ASP A 757 -5.20 -11.35 -23.60
N GLU A 758 -4.96 -12.51 -23.01
CA GLU A 758 -5.33 -13.82 -23.59
C GLU A 758 -6.85 -14.02 -23.64
N ILE A 759 -7.59 -13.50 -22.65
CA ILE A 759 -9.04 -13.58 -22.57
C ILE A 759 -9.62 -12.25 -23.06
N ASN A 760 -10.22 -12.25 -24.24
CA ASN A 760 -10.76 -11.04 -24.86
C ASN A 760 -11.90 -11.34 -25.84
N THR A 761 -12.70 -10.33 -26.15
CA THR A 761 -13.91 -10.45 -26.98
C THR A 761 -13.63 -10.80 -28.44
N THR A 762 -12.40 -10.59 -28.92
CA THR A 762 -12.04 -10.75 -30.33
C THR A 762 -11.57 -12.17 -30.64
N HIS A 763 -10.72 -12.74 -29.79
CA HIS A 763 -10.02 -13.99 -30.06
C HIS A 763 -10.57 -15.17 -29.22
N THR A 764 -11.10 -14.90 -28.03
CA THR A 764 -11.51 -15.93 -27.06
C THR A 764 -12.88 -15.63 -26.42
N PRO A 765 -13.94 -15.36 -27.22
CA PRO A 765 -15.24 -14.92 -26.70
C PRO A 765 -15.89 -15.93 -25.72
N GLN A 766 -15.69 -17.24 -25.91
CA GLN A 766 -16.19 -18.23 -24.96
C GLN A 766 -15.53 -18.15 -23.57
N LEU A 767 -14.25 -17.73 -23.50
CA LEU A 767 -13.54 -17.55 -22.23
C LEU A 767 -13.95 -16.24 -21.55
N VAL A 768 -14.40 -15.23 -22.30
CA VAL A 768 -14.99 -14.00 -21.76
C VAL A 768 -16.26 -14.31 -20.97
N GLU A 769 -17.15 -15.14 -21.52
CA GLU A 769 -18.36 -15.57 -20.82
C GLU A 769 -18.02 -16.40 -19.58
N ALA A 770 -17.02 -17.28 -19.67
CA ALA A 770 -16.56 -18.07 -18.54
C ALA A 770 -15.94 -17.22 -17.43
N ALA A 771 -15.16 -16.20 -17.78
CA ALA A 771 -14.60 -15.23 -16.85
C ALA A 771 -15.69 -14.38 -16.18
N LYS A 772 -16.67 -13.91 -16.94
CA LYS A 772 -17.86 -13.21 -16.41
C LYS A 772 -18.62 -14.09 -15.43
N ARG A 773 -18.80 -15.37 -15.76
CA ARG A 773 -19.42 -16.35 -14.85
C ARG A 773 -18.62 -16.51 -13.56
N SER A 774 -17.29 -16.63 -13.63
CA SER A 774 -16.44 -16.69 -12.43
C SER A 774 -16.57 -15.45 -11.53
N LEU A 775 -16.64 -14.24 -12.11
CA LEU A 775 -16.86 -13.00 -11.34
C LEU A 775 -18.22 -12.99 -10.64
N ILE A 776 -19.29 -13.36 -11.36
CA ILE A 776 -20.64 -13.45 -10.77
C ILE A 776 -20.66 -14.44 -9.60
N LEU A 777 -19.99 -15.60 -9.74
CA LEU A 777 -19.89 -16.59 -8.67
C LEU A 777 -19.08 -16.08 -7.46
N ARG A 778 -18.00 -15.33 -7.70
CA ARG A 778 -17.19 -14.71 -6.63
C ARG A 778 -17.93 -13.58 -5.90
N GLY A 779 -18.81 -12.86 -6.60
CA GLY A 779 -19.54 -11.70 -6.09
C GLY A 779 -18.67 -10.44 -6.04
N ASP A 780 -19.29 -9.32 -5.66
CA ASP A 780 -18.67 -8.00 -5.80
C ASP A 780 -17.87 -7.55 -4.57
N GLU A 781 -18.23 -8.01 -3.37
CA GLU A 781 -17.53 -7.65 -2.13
C GLU A 781 -16.06 -8.09 -2.10
N GLY A 782 -15.25 -7.39 -1.29
CA GLY A 782 -13.82 -7.66 -1.19
C GLY A 782 -13.08 -6.57 -0.42
N THR A 783 -11.76 -6.71 -0.41
CA THR A 783 -10.81 -5.69 0.06
C THR A 783 -10.67 -4.58 -0.98
N GLY A 784 -10.11 -3.42 -0.61
CA GLY A 784 -9.91 -2.30 -1.54
C GLY A 784 -9.27 -2.67 -2.89
N TRP A 785 -8.10 -3.33 -2.86
CA TRP A 785 -7.48 -3.88 -4.08
C TRP A 785 -8.35 -4.88 -4.85
N SER A 786 -9.19 -5.67 -4.17
CA SER A 786 -10.07 -6.65 -4.83
C SER A 786 -11.19 -5.95 -5.58
N LEU A 787 -11.80 -4.93 -4.97
CA LEU A 787 -12.77 -4.06 -5.63
C LEU A 787 -12.12 -3.37 -6.83
N ALA A 788 -10.91 -2.82 -6.65
CA ALA A 788 -10.14 -2.17 -7.70
C ALA A 788 -9.84 -3.09 -8.90
N TRP A 789 -9.42 -4.33 -8.66
CA TRP A 789 -9.17 -5.30 -9.74
C TRP A 789 -10.46 -5.64 -10.49
N LYS A 790 -11.59 -5.80 -9.77
CA LYS A 790 -12.91 -6.04 -10.36
C LYS A 790 -13.40 -4.88 -11.24
N ILE A 791 -13.07 -3.63 -10.94
CA ILE A 791 -13.35 -2.50 -11.85
C ILE A 791 -12.68 -2.76 -13.21
N ASN A 792 -11.40 -3.14 -13.22
CA ASN A 792 -10.66 -3.42 -14.46
C ASN A 792 -11.26 -4.61 -15.22
N PHE A 793 -11.65 -5.69 -14.51
CA PHE A 793 -12.32 -6.82 -15.15
C PHE A 793 -13.64 -6.44 -15.80
N TRP A 794 -14.54 -5.76 -15.08
CA TRP A 794 -15.83 -5.35 -15.62
C TRP A 794 -15.68 -4.34 -16.76
N ALA A 795 -14.66 -3.48 -16.73
CA ALA A 795 -14.29 -2.62 -17.85
C ALA A 795 -13.86 -3.43 -19.08
N ARG A 796 -13.02 -4.47 -18.93
CA ARG A 796 -12.61 -5.38 -20.01
C ARG A 796 -13.77 -6.22 -20.56
N LEU A 797 -14.74 -6.55 -19.72
CA LEU A 797 -15.99 -7.21 -20.10
C LEU A 797 -17.00 -6.26 -20.78
N LYS A 798 -16.67 -4.96 -20.88
CA LYS A 798 -17.53 -3.91 -21.46
C LYS A 798 -18.86 -3.75 -20.74
N ASP A 799 -18.90 -4.10 -19.45
CA ASP A 799 -20.07 -3.94 -18.59
C ASP A 799 -19.97 -2.61 -17.82
N ALA A 800 -20.28 -1.52 -18.51
CA ALA A 800 -20.09 -0.15 -18.01
C ALA A 800 -20.77 0.11 -16.66
N GLN A 801 -21.99 -0.41 -16.50
CA GLN A 801 -22.80 -0.19 -15.30
C GLN A 801 -22.26 -0.99 -14.11
N HIS A 802 -21.83 -2.24 -14.33
CA HIS A 802 -21.20 -3.02 -13.27
C HIS A 802 -19.84 -2.46 -12.88
N ALA A 803 -19.04 -1.99 -13.84
CA ALA A 803 -17.78 -1.30 -13.56
C ALA A 803 -17.99 -0.04 -12.70
N TYR A 804 -19.00 0.78 -13.02
CA TYR A 804 -19.35 1.95 -12.21
C TYR A 804 -19.87 1.58 -10.81
N HIS A 805 -20.64 0.49 -10.70
CA HIS A 805 -21.04 -0.04 -9.39
C HIS A 805 -19.82 -0.37 -8.52
N MET A 806 -18.81 -1.03 -9.09
CA MET A 806 -17.57 -1.33 -8.38
C MET A 806 -16.80 -0.05 -7.99
N VAL A 807 -16.79 0.99 -8.83
CA VAL A 807 -16.22 2.31 -8.49
C VAL A 807 -16.93 2.90 -7.26
N LYS A 808 -18.26 2.84 -7.20
CA LYS A 808 -19.02 3.27 -6.02
C LYS A 808 -18.67 2.46 -4.77
N MET A 809 -18.48 1.15 -4.90
CA MET A 809 -18.06 0.31 -3.78
C MET A 809 -16.67 0.69 -3.26
N LEU A 810 -15.73 1.02 -4.16
CA LEU A 810 -14.38 1.46 -3.79
C LEU A 810 -14.39 2.84 -3.10
N LEU A 811 -15.27 3.74 -3.53
CA LEU A 811 -15.39 5.10 -2.98
C LEU A 811 -16.29 5.19 -1.73
N ARG A 812 -16.94 4.10 -1.30
CA ARG A 812 -17.72 4.13 -0.07
C ARG A 812 -16.81 4.37 1.14
N PRO A 813 -17.28 5.07 2.20
CA PRO A 813 -16.49 5.22 3.42
C PRO A 813 -16.04 3.86 3.97
N ALA A 814 -14.75 3.75 4.28
CA ALA A 814 -14.17 2.52 4.80
C ALA A 814 -14.87 2.06 6.09
N GLY A 815 -15.19 0.76 6.16
CA GLY A 815 -15.82 0.10 7.30
C GLY A 815 -15.06 -1.18 7.67
N GLN A 816 -15.78 -2.29 7.82
CA GLN A 816 -15.18 -3.62 8.07
C GLN A 816 -14.66 -4.32 6.79
N GLY A 817 -14.99 -3.79 5.60
CA GLY A 817 -14.53 -4.26 4.29
C GLY A 817 -13.92 -3.13 3.46
N GLY A 818 -13.62 -3.40 2.18
CA GLY A 818 -12.96 -2.44 1.29
C GLY A 818 -13.75 -1.13 1.11
N GLY A 819 -13.03 -0.04 0.83
CA GLY A 819 -13.59 1.30 0.64
C GLY A 819 -12.50 2.37 0.68
N SER A 820 -12.89 3.64 0.92
CA SER A 820 -11.98 4.78 0.99
C SER A 820 -12.03 5.45 2.37
N TYR A 821 -10.86 5.74 2.94
CA TYR A 821 -10.72 6.57 4.12
C TYR A 821 -11.04 8.05 3.83
N PRO A 822 -11.28 8.89 4.85
CA PRO A 822 -11.58 10.31 4.66
C PRO A 822 -10.56 11.06 3.79
N ASN A 823 -9.27 10.71 3.88
CA ASN A 823 -8.22 11.31 3.05
C ASN A 823 -8.08 10.71 1.63
N LEU A 824 -9.06 9.91 1.19
CA LEU A 824 -9.10 9.14 -0.07
C LEU A 824 -8.11 7.97 -0.18
N PHE A 825 -7.37 7.63 0.88
CA PHE A 825 -6.61 6.39 0.89
C PHE A 825 -7.52 5.17 0.79
N ASP A 826 -7.11 4.20 -0.03
CA ASP A 826 -7.80 2.93 -0.15
C ASP A 826 -7.70 2.12 1.15
N ALA A 827 -8.77 1.40 1.47
CA ALA A 827 -8.85 0.55 2.63
C ALA A 827 -8.91 -0.91 2.18
N HIS A 828 -7.94 -1.71 2.62
CA HIS A 828 -8.06 -3.15 2.61
C HIS A 828 -9.26 -3.62 3.46
N PRO A 829 -9.51 -3.13 4.70
CA PRO A 829 -8.65 -2.37 5.64
C PRO A 829 -7.56 -3.23 6.31
N PRO A 830 -6.46 -2.62 6.83
CA PRO A 830 -6.19 -1.17 6.95
C PRO A 830 -5.72 -0.52 5.64
N PHE A 831 -5.16 0.70 5.68
CA PHE A 831 -4.65 1.40 4.48
C PHE A 831 -3.69 0.51 3.68
N GLN A 832 -4.01 0.33 2.40
CA GLN A 832 -3.16 -0.23 1.35
C GLN A 832 -3.32 0.68 0.13
N ILE A 833 -2.22 1.02 -0.55
CA ILE A 833 -2.25 2.02 -1.63
C ILE A 833 -2.66 1.43 -2.99
N ASP A 834 -2.55 0.11 -3.12
CA ASP A 834 -2.84 -0.63 -4.34
C ASP A 834 -4.24 -0.32 -4.90
N GLY A 835 -5.28 -0.31 -4.07
CA GLY A 835 -6.64 0.01 -4.52
C GLY A 835 -6.79 1.42 -5.11
N ASN A 836 -5.99 2.41 -4.67
CA ASN A 836 -5.96 3.74 -5.29
C ASN A 836 -5.52 3.68 -6.76
N PHE A 837 -4.46 2.92 -7.04
CA PHE A 837 -3.92 2.77 -8.38
C PHE A 837 -4.76 1.83 -9.25
N GLY A 838 -5.22 0.72 -8.69
CA GLY A 838 -6.10 -0.23 -9.38
C GLY A 838 -7.43 0.41 -9.76
N GLY A 839 -8.03 1.23 -8.88
CA GLY A 839 -9.27 1.93 -9.17
C GLY A 839 -9.11 2.96 -10.28
N ALA A 840 -8.02 3.75 -10.25
CA ALA A 840 -7.69 4.68 -11.32
C ALA A 840 -7.41 3.98 -12.66
N SER A 841 -6.73 2.83 -12.63
CA SER A 841 -6.55 1.97 -13.81
C SER A 841 -7.90 1.50 -14.36
N GLY A 842 -8.81 1.04 -13.50
CA GLY A 842 -10.12 0.54 -13.92
C GLY A 842 -10.99 1.64 -14.56
N ILE A 843 -11.01 2.83 -13.96
CA ILE A 843 -11.69 4.01 -14.53
C ILE A 843 -11.06 4.39 -15.88
N THR A 844 -9.74 4.25 -16.02
CA THR A 844 -9.05 4.51 -17.30
C THR A 844 -9.45 3.48 -18.36
N GLU A 845 -9.51 2.19 -18.01
CA GLU A 845 -9.95 1.10 -18.90
C GLU A 845 -11.44 1.22 -19.29
N MET A 846 -12.26 1.93 -18.52
CA MET A 846 -13.64 2.28 -18.92
C MET A 846 -13.66 3.31 -20.06
N LEU A 847 -12.66 4.20 -20.10
CA LEU A 847 -12.56 5.30 -21.06
C LEU A 847 -11.76 4.92 -22.31
N LEU A 848 -10.68 4.15 -22.17
CA LEU A 848 -9.80 3.81 -23.27
C LEU A 848 -9.17 2.44 -23.05
N GLN A 849 -9.26 1.58 -24.07
CA GLN A 849 -8.57 0.29 -24.10
C GLN A 849 -7.67 0.25 -25.32
N SER A 850 -6.42 -0.21 -25.16
CA SER A 850 -5.48 -0.30 -26.29
C SER A 850 -4.75 -1.65 -26.37
N HIS A 851 -5.27 -2.67 -25.69
CA HIS A 851 -4.63 -3.97 -25.52
C HIS A 851 -4.96 -4.95 -26.67
N ILE A 852 -6.07 -4.75 -27.40
CA ILE A 852 -6.49 -5.62 -28.51
C ILE A 852 -6.80 -4.80 -29.76
N ASN A 853 -6.00 -5.02 -30.82
CA ASN A 853 -6.27 -4.54 -32.18
C ASN A 853 -6.64 -3.04 -32.24
N GLY A 854 -5.68 -2.20 -31.85
CA GLY A 854 -5.79 -0.74 -31.88
C GLY A 854 -6.29 -0.10 -30.58
N ILE A 855 -6.66 1.17 -30.69
CA ILE A 855 -7.20 2.01 -29.61
C ILE A 855 -8.73 2.00 -29.69
N GLU A 856 -9.40 1.51 -28.66
CA GLU A 856 -10.85 1.52 -28.50
C GLU A 856 -11.26 2.64 -27.53
N LEU A 857 -12.06 3.58 -28.02
CA LEU A 857 -12.55 4.74 -27.28
C LEU A 857 -13.88 4.42 -26.60
N LEU A 858 -14.01 4.87 -25.35
CA LEU A 858 -15.21 4.76 -24.52
C LEU A 858 -15.81 3.32 -24.46
N PRO A 859 -14.98 2.27 -24.28
CA PRO A 859 -15.43 0.89 -24.38
C PRO A 859 -16.45 0.48 -23.29
N ALA A 860 -16.45 1.15 -22.14
CA ALA A 860 -17.34 0.86 -21.02
C ALA A 860 -17.77 2.13 -20.26
N LEU A 861 -18.23 3.16 -20.99
CA LEU A 861 -18.66 4.44 -20.41
C LEU A 861 -20.06 4.35 -19.75
N PRO A 862 -20.20 4.60 -18.43
CA PRO A 862 -21.50 4.57 -17.73
C PRO A 862 -22.32 5.84 -17.99
N GLU A 863 -23.62 5.76 -17.73
CA GLU A 863 -24.58 6.89 -17.90
C GLU A 863 -24.26 8.06 -16.94
N GLU A 864 -23.78 7.76 -15.74
CA GLU A 864 -23.40 8.73 -14.72
C GLU A 864 -22.18 9.58 -15.12
N MET A 865 -21.43 9.12 -16.11
CA MET A 865 -20.30 9.84 -16.74
C MET A 865 -20.64 10.25 -18.18
N SER A 866 -21.92 10.44 -18.51
CA SER A 866 -22.42 10.76 -19.87
C SER A 866 -21.78 11.98 -20.53
N THR A 867 -21.24 12.92 -19.74
CA THR A 867 -20.53 14.10 -20.24
C THR A 867 -19.18 14.19 -19.58
N GLY A 868 -18.12 14.38 -20.36
CA GLY A 868 -16.78 14.51 -19.84
C GLY A 868 -15.73 14.77 -20.91
N LYS A 869 -14.53 15.05 -20.44
CA LYS A 869 -13.34 15.15 -21.30
C LYS A 869 -12.13 14.59 -20.58
N VAL A 870 -11.23 14.03 -21.37
CA VAL A 870 -9.92 13.60 -20.90
C VAL A 870 -8.86 14.03 -21.89
N ARG A 871 -7.72 14.50 -21.38
CA ARG A 871 -6.57 14.89 -22.18
C ARG A 871 -5.31 14.26 -21.62
N GLY A 872 -4.42 13.85 -22.51
CA GLY A 872 -3.10 13.35 -22.16
C GLY A 872 -3.05 11.87 -21.83
N LEU A 873 -4.09 11.07 -22.14
CA LEU A 873 -3.99 9.60 -22.02
C LEU A 873 -2.91 9.09 -22.97
N ILE A 874 -2.13 8.10 -22.55
CA ILE A 874 -1.25 7.36 -23.47
C ILE A 874 -1.89 6.03 -23.79
N ALA A 875 -1.83 5.62 -25.06
CA ALA A 875 -2.23 4.32 -25.54
C ALA A 875 -1.02 3.58 -26.12
N ARG A 876 -1.05 2.24 -26.08
CA ARG A 876 -0.06 1.38 -26.73
C ARG A 876 0.11 1.75 -28.21
N GLY A 877 1.33 1.63 -28.72
CA GLY A 877 1.76 2.22 -30.01
C GLY A 877 2.31 3.65 -29.87
N ALA A 878 2.48 4.13 -28.63
CA ALA A 878 2.93 5.48 -28.30
C ALA A 878 2.05 6.57 -28.91
N PHE A 879 0.76 6.53 -28.58
CA PHE A 879 -0.22 7.53 -28.98
C PHE A 879 -0.73 8.30 -27.78
N GLN A 880 -0.69 9.64 -27.83
CA GLN A 880 -1.37 10.48 -26.85
C GLN A 880 -2.78 10.80 -27.33
N VAL A 881 -3.79 10.53 -26.50
CA VAL A 881 -5.20 10.67 -26.84
C VAL A 881 -5.85 11.74 -25.97
N ASN A 882 -6.51 12.68 -26.66
CA ASN A 882 -7.42 13.65 -26.07
C ASN A 882 -8.81 13.40 -26.62
N MET A 883 -9.82 13.33 -25.77
CA MET A 883 -11.21 13.13 -26.23
C MET A 883 -12.20 13.86 -25.35
N GLU A 884 -13.33 14.22 -25.95
CA GLU A 884 -14.47 14.84 -25.30
C GLU A 884 -15.75 14.14 -25.75
N TRP A 885 -16.68 13.94 -24.83
CA TRP A 885 -17.95 13.29 -25.07
C TRP A 885 -19.06 13.98 -24.31
N LYS A 886 -20.27 13.84 -24.84
CA LYS A 886 -21.49 14.39 -24.26
C LYS A 886 -22.66 13.47 -24.61
N ASP A 887 -23.61 13.35 -23.69
CA ASP A 887 -24.79 12.49 -23.84
C ASP A 887 -24.39 11.05 -24.25
N ASN A 888 -23.32 10.52 -23.63
CA ASN A 888 -22.68 9.23 -23.91
C ASN A 888 -22.12 9.05 -25.34
N GLN A 889 -21.99 10.14 -26.10
CA GLN A 889 -21.45 10.11 -27.46
C GLN A 889 -20.15 10.88 -27.58
N LEU A 890 -19.17 10.30 -28.27
CA LEU A 890 -17.92 10.97 -28.62
C LEU A 890 -18.24 12.22 -29.43
N LEU A 891 -17.71 13.37 -29.04
CA LEU A 891 -17.80 14.61 -29.81
C LEU A 891 -16.59 14.75 -30.74
N GLU A 892 -15.40 14.59 -30.15
CA GLU A 892 -14.15 14.63 -30.87
C GLU A 892 -13.05 13.86 -30.16
N VAL A 893 -12.08 13.42 -30.95
CA VAL A 893 -10.84 12.82 -30.47
C VAL A 893 -9.67 13.37 -31.26
N THR A 894 -8.60 13.73 -30.56
CA THR A 894 -7.31 14.09 -31.16
C THR A 894 -6.27 13.09 -30.70
N VAL A 895 -5.57 12.50 -31.65
CA VAL A 895 -4.51 11.52 -31.41
C VAL A 895 -3.18 12.08 -31.90
N GLU A 896 -2.21 12.24 -31.01
CA GLU A 896 -0.83 12.56 -31.35
C GLU A 896 -0.01 11.27 -31.43
N SER A 897 0.71 11.09 -32.54
CA SER A 897 1.62 9.96 -32.73
C SER A 897 3.01 10.31 -32.22
N LEU A 898 3.46 9.65 -31.14
CA LEU A 898 4.75 9.92 -30.50
C LEU A 898 5.89 9.09 -31.11
N ALA A 899 5.58 7.93 -31.69
CA ALA A 899 6.55 7.04 -32.34
C ALA A 899 6.42 6.97 -33.87
N GLY A 900 5.28 7.36 -34.45
CA GLY A 900 5.04 7.25 -35.89
C GLY A 900 4.41 5.91 -36.33
N GLU A 901 3.88 5.13 -35.39
CA GLU A 901 3.22 3.85 -35.67
C GLU A 901 1.93 4.02 -36.50
N GLU A 902 1.44 2.94 -37.12
CA GLU A 902 0.13 2.97 -37.77
C GLU A 902 -0.97 3.12 -36.70
N LEU A 903 -1.84 4.12 -36.86
CA LEU A 903 -2.95 4.35 -35.96
C LEU A 903 -4.13 3.50 -36.42
N HIS A 904 -4.61 2.62 -35.53
CA HIS A 904 -5.92 1.97 -35.63
C HIS A 904 -6.79 2.45 -34.48
N LEU A 905 -7.83 3.21 -34.81
CA LEU A 905 -8.74 3.82 -33.85
C LEU A 905 -10.15 3.24 -34.04
N ARG A 906 -10.82 2.93 -32.93
CA ARG A 906 -12.13 2.27 -32.89
C ARG A 906 -13.06 2.99 -31.93
N TYR A 907 -14.31 3.14 -32.33
CA TYR A 907 -15.37 3.72 -31.50
C TYR A 907 -16.72 3.15 -31.94
N ALA A 908 -17.44 2.51 -31.02
CA ALA A 908 -18.65 1.74 -31.33
C ALA A 908 -18.41 0.76 -32.51
N SER A 909 -19.22 0.84 -33.58
CA SER A 909 -19.06 0.01 -34.78
C SER A 909 -18.13 0.61 -35.84
N ARG A 910 -17.43 1.70 -35.54
CA ARG A 910 -16.60 2.46 -36.49
C ARG A 910 -15.12 2.19 -36.23
N GLU A 911 -14.34 2.14 -37.29
CA GLU A 911 -12.89 2.06 -37.20
C GLU A 911 -12.21 2.87 -38.31
N VAL A 912 -11.01 3.35 -38.02
CA VAL A 912 -10.14 4.02 -38.99
C VAL A 912 -8.69 3.55 -38.82
N LYS A 913 -8.03 3.28 -39.94
CA LYS A 913 -6.60 2.92 -40.00
C LYS A 913 -5.87 3.93 -40.88
N ILE A 914 -4.89 4.61 -40.32
CA ILE A 914 -4.06 5.57 -41.07
C ILE A 914 -2.59 5.45 -40.68
N LYS A 915 -1.73 5.67 -41.68
CA LYS A 915 -0.30 5.87 -41.43
C LYS A 915 -0.10 7.22 -40.77
N THR A 916 0.65 7.24 -39.67
CA THR A 916 0.96 8.49 -38.96
C THR A 916 2.40 8.92 -39.17
N LYS A 917 2.74 10.11 -38.67
CA LYS A 917 4.11 10.61 -38.57
C LYS A 917 4.37 11.02 -37.13
N LYS A 918 5.55 10.70 -36.62
CA LYS A 918 6.01 11.13 -35.30
C LYS A 918 5.86 12.64 -35.10
N GLY A 919 5.30 13.04 -33.96
CA GLY A 919 5.03 14.42 -33.56
C GLY A 919 3.87 15.08 -34.32
N ARG A 920 3.04 14.33 -35.06
CA ARG A 920 1.82 14.86 -35.71
C ARG A 920 0.57 14.44 -34.96
N SER A 921 -0.37 15.37 -34.86
CA SER A 921 -1.70 15.17 -34.30
C SER A 921 -2.75 15.02 -35.40
N TYR A 922 -3.71 14.13 -35.15
CA TYR A 922 -4.81 13.79 -36.06
C TYR A 922 -6.11 13.96 -35.29
N ALA A 923 -6.98 14.88 -35.75
CA ALA A 923 -8.26 15.14 -35.12
C ALA A 923 -9.38 14.45 -35.90
N PHE A 924 -10.28 13.77 -35.19
CA PHE A 924 -11.42 13.07 -35.76
C PHE A 924 -12.72 13.59 -35.15
N ASP A 925 -13.78 13.60 -35.95
CA ASP A 925 -15.14 13.86 -35.47
C ASP A 925 -15.77 12.60 -34.84
N GLN A 926 -17.03 12.72 -34.39
CA GLN A 926 -17.81 11.63 -33.81
C GLN A 926 -17.97 10.40 -34.73
N GLU A 927 -17.83 10.58 -36.04
CA GLU A 927 -17.91 9.51 -37.06
C GLU A 927 -16.53 8.89 -37.36
N LEU A 928 -15.49 9.25 -36.60
CA LEU A 928 -14.10 8.93 -36.86
C LEU A 928 -13.59 9.40 -38.24
N LYS A 929 -14.19 10.47 -38.80
CA LYS A 929 -13.67 11.10 -40.02
C LYS A 929 -12.60 12.12 -39.64
N LEU A 930 -11.47 12.05 -40.35
CA LEU A 930 -10.36 12.98 -40.15
C LEU A 930 -10.81 14.41 -40.48
N LYS A 931 -10.70 15.32 -39.51
CA LYS A 931 -10.96 16.75 -39.69
C LYS A 931 -9.87 17.35 -40.59
N LYS A 932 -10.28 18.22 -41.52
CA LYS A 932 -9.37 18.86 -42.49
C LYS A 932 -8.48 19.92 -41.85
#